data_AF-A0A0A6PBF3-F1
#
_entry.id   AF-A0A0A6PBF3-F1
#
_cell.length_a   1.000
_cell.length_b   1.000
_cell.length_c   1.000
_cell.angle_alpha   90.00
_cell.angle_beta   90.00
_cell.angle_gamma   90.00
#
_symmetry.space_group_name_H-M   'P 1'
#
loop_
_entity.id
_entity.type
_entity.pdbx_description
1 polymer ?
#
loop_
_entity_poly.entity_id
_entity_poly.type
_entity_poly.pdbx_seq_one_letter_code
_entity_poly.pdbx_strand_id
1 'polypeptide(L)'
;MAEDNRQFDANKKQVSLKNLYLDPNNFRLIHEPNYVEVSEQSFKDKSVQHRTSQLLVGHKNRNIQDIIDSFKANDYLPVDQIQVRPLDAREYLVVEGNRRVATLKYLQSEYEQNAIDIGKLNSDIFSKVPIVLYTDSDEMHHLTLMALKHISGNKKWGEWNQAKLLEKMHSTHGLSEKDICKRVAISKVELRRSLRALSFLQQYHDSDYGDQFKEDKFPIFREIVRNAALKDWLEWDDGQYKSQNAQNSGFLFSLISTEPLENEDDEGSVSYADAHLEPALVTRDDIRLLSQIINDEKAIEQLKLTRDINAAYRSSNQMFREHQQAAIKSISNEIDTLGQMVIQGDSLPDLESALGRLQSIINRAKASNLAGVEQKTVFHDRIDAHFSELLVSNYKRLQDLRISKLSRINLFTGINNSGKTTLLEAIYLLCRQNDFFGLLEVIRRRGKIAEDRINPEWFIEQIPPEIDISGQFDKAKSTVQIKHYKEENNQIDKSFYLESVEISSRYAENSLKSLTRIFKGRERETQADRIKILCPSVFSSPFFLNEPHRYAQFHYKSVQSKSLPKIVEFIREKVIGTVEDIRLADEMQRFLVTDRVFKETLDLTGYGEGLQRIFFISLLFASAQNGIILIDEFENAIHTELIAKFAGFIDELSKLFNTQVFLTSHSKECIDAFVKNITEINELSACALVENEDRIVAREFTGKEFRRLVEAGNVDLRRAK
;
A
#
# COMPACT_ATOMS: atom_id res chain seq x y z
N MET A 1 -13.41 -44.29 -46.71
CA MET A 1 -12.15 -43.51 -46.56
C MET A 1 -11.29 -43.42 -47.84
N ALA A 2 -11.68 -44.01 -48.98
CA ALA A 2 -10.92 -43.90 -50.24
C ALA A 2 -11.59 -43.02 -51.33
N GLU A 3 -12.85 -42.60 -51.13
CA GLU A 3 -13.57 -41.71 -52.08
C GLU A 3 -13.44 -40.22 -51.72
N ASP A 4 -13.33 -39.85 -50.44
CA ASP A 4 -13.14 -38.45 -50.00
C ASP A 4 -11.82 -37.80 -50.47
N ASN A 5 -10.77 -38.60 -50.67
CA ASN A 5 -9.46 -38.08 -51.09
C ASN A 5 -9.36 -37.75 -52.58
N ARG A 6 -10.29 -38.23 -53.44
CA ARG A 6 -10.26 -37.89 -54.88
C ARG A 6 -10.88 -36.53 -55.18
N GLN A 7 -11.76 -36.03 -54.32
CA GLN A 7 -12.42 -34.74 -54.50
C GLN A 7 -11.50 -33.56 -54.13
N PHE A 8 -10.52 -33.78 -53.25
CA PHE A 8 -9.55 -32.75 -52.81
C PHE A 8 -8.50 -32.37 -53.87
N ASP A 9 -8.09 -33.28 -54.77
CA ASP A 9 -7.12 -32.97 -55.82
C ASP A 9 -7.76 -32.37 -57.09
N ALA A 10 -9.08 -32.55 -57.30
CA ALA A 10 -9.81 -32.01 -58.45
C ALA A 10 -9.94 -30.46 -58.44
N ASN A 11 -9.67 -29.83 -57.29
CA ASN A 11 -9.86 -28.39 -57.09
C ASN A 11 -8.57 -27.56 -57.21
N LYS A 12 -7.40 -28.17 -57.38
CA LYS A 12 -6.14 -27.42 -57.56
C LYS A 12 -5.93 -27.07 -59.04
N LYS A 13 -5.70 -25.80 -59.35
CA LYS A 13 -5.42 -25.30 -60.70
C LYS A 13 -4.22 -24.37 -60.69
N GLN A 14 -3.57 -24.21 -61.84
CA GLN A 14 -2.63 -23.12 -62.08
C GLN A 14 -3.26 -22.13 -63.04
N VAL A 15 -3.27 -20.85 -62.66
CA VAL A 15 -3.89 -19.78 -63.46
C VAL A 15 -2.95 -18.61 -63.60
N SER A 16 -3.10 -17.84 -64.67
CA SER A 16 -2.36 -16.59 -64.82
C SER A 16 -2.85 -15.56 -63.80
N LEU A 17 -1.92 -14.80 -63.23
CA LEU A 17 -2.20 -13.76 -62.24
C LEU A 17 -3.17 -12.67 -62.74
N LYS A 18 -3.25 -12.47 -64.07
CA LYS A 18 -4.20 -11.55 -64.70
C LYS A 18 -5.66 -12.00 -64.56
N ASN A 19 -5.89 -13.29 -64.38
CA ASN A 19 -7.23 -13.87 -64.21
C ASN A 19 -7.69 -13.87 -62.74
N LEU A 20 -6.84 -13.39 -61.82
CA LEU A 20 -7.16 -13.27 -60.40
C LEU A 20 -7.57 -11.84 -60.06
N TYR A 21 -8.79 -11.67 -59.58
CA TYR A 21 -9.34 -10.41 -59.12
C TYR A 21 -9.27 -10.36 -57.59
N LEU A 22 -8.76 -9.24 -57.06
CA LEU A 22 -8.74 -8.98 -55.62
C LEU A 22 -10.16 -8.73 -55.14
N ASP A 23 -10.49 -9.21 -53.94
CA ASP A 23 -11.79 -8.99 -53.33
C ASP A 23 -11.88 -7.56 -52.75
N PRO A 24 -12.72 -6.67 -53.33
CA PRO A 24 -12.86 -5.30 -52.85
C PRO A 24 -13.59 -5.22 -51.51
N ASN A 25 -14.39 -6.23 -51.13
CA ASN A 25 -15.16 -6.27 -49.89
C ASN A 25 -14.45 -7.11 -48.82
N ASN A 26 -13.14 -7.31 -48.96
CA ASN A 26 -12.37 -8.10 -48.02
C ASN A 26 -12.36 -7.45 -46.64
N PHE A 27 -12.56 -8.24 -45.58
CA PHE A 27 -12.56 -7.76 -44.19
C PHE A 27 -11.24 -7.13 -43.74
N ARG A 28 -10.15 -7.23 -44.51
CA ARG A 28 -8.92 -6.45 -44.25
C ARG A 28 -9.01 -5.00 -44.69
N LEU A 29 -10.04 -4.61 -45.42
CA LEU A 29 -10.16 -3.28 -46.02
C LEU A 29 -11.19 -2.40 -45.33
N ILE A 30 -12.10 -3.00 -44.57
CA ILE A 30 -13.25 -2.31 -43.98
C ILE A 30 -12.87 -1.15 -43.03
N HIS A 31 -11.63 -1.10 -42.52
CA HIS A 31 -11.15 -0.02 -41.64
C HIS A 31 -10.47 1.12 -42.41
N GLU A 32 -10.20 0.94 -43.71
CA GLU A 32 -9.50 1.94 -44.51
C GLU A 32 -10.42 3.14 -44.78
N PRO A 33 -9.98 4.40 -44.56
CA PRO A 33 -10.83 5.59 -44.72
C PRO A 33 -11.48 5.73 -46.10
N ASN A 34 -10.83 5.21 -47.15
CA ASN A 34 -11.29 5.28 -48.53
C ASN A 34 -12.04 4.01 -48.99
N TYR A 35 -12.35 3.10 -48.07
CA TYR A 35 -13.12 1.90 -48.36
C TYR A 35 -14.58 2.26 -48.70
N VAL A 36 -15.11 1.62 -49.73
CA VAL A 36 -16.52 1.67 -50.10
C VAL A 36 -16.92 0.28 -50.52
N GLU A 37 -18.01 -0.23 -49.98
CA GLU A 37 -18.57 -1.53 -50.35
C GLU A 37 -18.95 -1.53 -51.84
N VAL A 38 -18.56 -2.59 -52.55
CA VAL A 38 -18.72 -2.71 -53.99
C VAL A 38 -19.70 -3.83 -54.31
N SER A 39 -20.61 -3.58 -55.25
CA SER A 39 -21.48 -4.65 -55.77
C SER A 39 -20.68 -5.63 -56.64
N GLU A 40 -21.04 -6.90 -56.62
CA GLU A 40 -20.32 -7.97 -57.34
C GLU A 40 -20.13 -7.70 -58.85
N GLN A 41 -21.08 -6.99 -59.46
CA GLN A 41 -21.04 -6.60 -60.88
C GLN A 41 -19.82 -5.71 -61.22
N SER A 42 -19.34 -4.92 -60.26
CA SER A 42 -18.22 -3.98 -60.41
C SER A 42 -16.88 -4.55 -59.96
N PHE A 43 -16.80 -5.82 -59.55
CA PHE A 43 -15.53 -6.41 -59.09
C PHE A 43 -14.46 -6.43 -60.18
N LYS A 44 -14.85 -6.44 -61.45
CA LYS A 44 -13.93 -6.45 -62.60
C LYS A 44 -13.49 -5.05 -63.04
N ASP A 45 -14.10 -4.00 -62.51
CA ASP A 45 -13.81 -2.63 -62.93
C ASP A 45 -12.35 -2.27 -62.61
N LYS A 46 -11.63 -1.75 -63.60
CA LYS A 46 -10.19 -1.43 -63.45
C LYS A 46 -9.93 -0.44 -62.31
N SER A 47 -10.80 0.56 -62.15
CA SER A 47 -10.72 1.53 -61.06
C SER A 47 -10.89 0.87 -59.69
N VAL A 48 -11.84 -0.05 -59.56
CA VAL A 48 -12.09 -0.83 -58.34
C VAL A 48 -10.87 -1.69 -58.01
N GLN A 49 -10.38 -2.49 -58.96
CA GLN A 49 -9.21 -3.35 -58.75
C GLN A 49 -7.95 -2.54 -58.40
N HIS A 50 -7.76 -1.38 -59.03
CA HIS A 50 -6.65 -0.49 -58.71
C HIS A 50 -6.75 0.04 -57.27
N ARG A 51 -7.92 0.55 -56.87
CA ARG A 51 -8.18 1.01 -55.50
C ARG A 51 -7.97 -0.12 -54.49
N THR A 52 -8.56 -1.28 -54.71
CA THR A 52 -8.42 -2.46 -53.84
C THR A 52 -6.96 -2.89 -53.70
N SER A 53 -6.20 -2.87 -54.80
CA SER A 53 -4.76 -3.16 -54.75
C SER A 53 -4.00 -2.12 -53.92
N GLN A 54 -4.28 -0.83 -54.08
CA GLN A 54 -3.62 0.22 -53.30
C GLN A 54 -3.88 0.07 -51.80
N LEU A 55 -5.12 -0.22 -51.40
CA LEU A 55 -5.46 -0.45 -50.00
C LEU A 55 -4.76 -1.69 -49.43
N LEU A 56 -4.72 -2.80 -50.19
CA LEU A 56 -4.04 -4.03 -49.76
C LEU A 56 -2.52 -3.88 -49.66
N VAL A 57 -1.90 -3.10 -50.55
CA VAL A 57 -0.45 -2.84 -50.55
C VAL A 57 -0.07 -1.84 -49.46
N GLY A 58 -0.92 -0.84 -49.22
CA GLY A 58 -0.69 0.24 -48.27
C GLY A 58 0.37 1.24 -48.75
N HIS A 59 0.45 2.39 -48.09
CA HIS A 59 1.45 3.41 -48.39
C HIS A 59 2.88 2.85 -48.22
N LYS A 60 3.73 3.03 -49.23
CA LYS A 60 5.10 2.48 -49.29
C LYS A 60 5.18 0.97 -49.00
N ASN A 61 4.19 0.20 -49.47
CA ASN A 61 4.14 -1.27 -49.34
C ASN A 61 4.06 -1.80 -47.90
N ARG A 62 3.74 -0.94 -46.91
CA ARG A 62 3.76 -1.30 -45.49
C ARG A 62 2.89 -2.52 -45.17
N ASN A 63 1.78 -2.72 -45.90
CA ASN A 63 0.85 -3.81 -45.65
C ASN A 63 1.27 -5.13 -46.30
N ILE A 64 2.33 -5.17 -47.11
CA ILE A 64 2.80 -6.40 -47.80
C ILE A 64 4.33 -6.62 -47.74
N GLN A 65 5.08 -5.76 -47.05
CA GLN A 65 6.54 -5.83 -47.02
C GLN A 65 7.09 -7.18 -46.53
N ASP A 66 6.47 -7.76 -45.51
CA ASP A 66 6.77 -9.11 -44.99
C ASP A 66 6.66 -10.20 -46.07
N ILE A 67 5.66 -10.10 -46.95
CA ILE A 67 5.44 -11.06 -48.03
C ILE A 67 6.41 -10.79 -49.19
N ILE A 68 6.70 -9.51 -49.49
CA ILE A 68 7.72 -9.13 -50.46
C ILE A 68 9.06 -9.76 -50.07
N ASP A 69 9.51 -9.53 -48.84
CA ASP A 69 10.80 -10.03 -48.35
C ASP A 69 10.83 -11.56 -48.36
N SER A 70 9.74 -12.21 -47.94
CA SER A 70 9.61 -13.66 -47.96
C SER A 70 9.73 -14.25 -49.37
N PHE A 71 9.02 -13.69 -50.36
CA PHE A 71 9.06 -14.13 -51.75
C PHE A 71 10.43 -13.89 -52.39
N LYS A 72 11.03 -12.71 -52.18
CA LYS A 72 12.37 -12.41 -52.70
C LYS A 72 13.44 -13.34 -52.10
N ALA A 73 13.29 -13.76 -50.84
CA ALA A 73 14.27 -14.60 -50.16
C ALA A 73 14.12 -16.12 -50.45
N ASN A 74 12.88 -16.62 -50.62
CA ASN A 74 12.57 -18.05 -50.58
C ASN A 74 11.82 -18.60 -51.81
N ASP A 75 11.55 -17.78 -52.82
CA ASP A 75 10.58 -18.09 -53.89
C ASP A 75 9.14 -18.27 -53.35
N TYR A 76 8.16 -18.47 -54.22
CA TYR A 76 6.79 -18.74 -53.82
C TYR A 76 6.66 -20.12 -53.17
N LEU A 77 6.42 -20.15 -51.87
CA LEU A 77 6.17 -21.39 -51.12
C LEU A 77 4.65 -21.66 -51.00
N PRO A 78 4.12 -22.78 -51.55
CA PRO A 78 2.68 -23.09 -51.53
C PRO A 78 2.21 -23.67 -50.18
N VAL A 79 2.69 -23.12 -49.06
CA VAL A 79 2.35 -23.57 -47.69
C VAL A 79 0.90 -23.22 -47.36
N ASP A 80 0.55 -21.96 -47.53
CA ASP A 80 -0.84 -21.54 -47.60
C ASP A 80 -1.26 -21.50 -49.06
N GLN A 81 -2.36 -22.14 -49.44
CA GLN A 81 -2.84 -22.08 -50.82
C GLN A 81 -3.69 -20.80 -51.03
N ILE A 82 -3.68 -20.25 -52.25
CA ILE A 82 -4.58 -19.16 -52.63
C ILE A 82 -5.92 -19.79 -52.98
N GLN A 83 -6.98 -19.36 -52.33
CA GLN A 83 -8.32 -19.91 -52.54
C GLN A 83 -9.15 -18.93 -53.32
N VAL A 84 -9.89 -19.44 -54.29
CA VAL A 84 -10.67 -18.61 -55.21
C VAL A 84 -12.04 -19.23 -55.48
N ARG A 85 -12.98 -18.38 -55.86
CA ARG A 85 -14.27 -18.79 -56.42
C ARG A 85 -14.39 -18.31 -57.87
N PRO A 86 -15.13 -19.02 -58.73
CA PRO A 86 -15.35 -18.57 -60.10
C PRO A 86 -16.13 -17.26 -60.12
N LEU A 87 -15.67 -16.31 -60.94
CA LEU A 87 -16.40 -15.09 -61.28
C LEU A 87 -16.98 -15.21 -62.70
N ASP A 88 -16.18 -15.76 -63.62
CA ASP A 88 -16.56 -16.12 -65.00
C ASP A 88 -15.76 -17.36 -65.46
N ALA A 89 -15.98 -17.86 -66.69
CA ALA A 89 -15.46 -19.14 -67.19
C ALA A 89 -13.93 -19.39 -67.01
N ARG A 90 -13.11 -18.33 -66.93
CA ARG A 90 -11.65 -18.41 -66.68
C ARG A 90 -11.12 -17.33 -65.73
N GLU A 91 -12.02 -16.65 -65.02
CA GLU A 91 -11.71 -15.53 -64.13
C GLU A 91 -12.18 -15.85 -62.72
N TYR A 92 -11.36 -15.48 -61.73
CA TYR A 92 -11.54 -15.94 -60.36
C TYR A 92 -11.43 -14.78 -59.38
N LEU A 93 -12.34 -14.74 -58.41
CA LEU A 93 -12.25 -13.82 -57.27
C LEU A 93 -11.44 -14.48 -56.15
N VAL A 94 -10.46 -13.74 -55.62
CA VAL A 94 -9.61 -14.20 -54.53
C VAL A 94 -10.37 -14.13 -53.21
N VAL A 95 -10.72 -15.31 -52.71
CA VAL A 95 -11.44 -15.52 -51.45
C VAL A 95 -10.46 -15.47 -50.27
N GLU A 96 -9.32 -16.15 -50.41
CA GLU A 96 -8.29 -16.17 -49.38
C GLU A 96 -6.89 -16.09 -50.00
N GLY A 97 -6.05 -15.21 -49.46
CA GLY A 97 -4.76 -14.85 -50.05
C GLY A 97 -4.73 -13.53 -50.82
N ASN A 98 -5.67 -12.61 -50.59
CA ASN A 98 -5.70 -11.28 -51.21
C ASN A 98 -4.36 -10.52 -51.11
N ARG A 99 -3.72 -10.49 -49.94
CA ARG A 99 -2.38 -9.88 -49.78
C ARG A 99 -1.31 -10.54 -50.67
N ARG A 100 -1.33 -11.87 -50.81
CA ARG A 100 -0.35 -12.60 -51.62
C ARG A 100 -0.54 -12.31 -53.11
N VAL A 101 -1.79 -12.29 -53.57
CA VAL A 101 -2.11 -11.92 -54.96
C VAL A 101 -1.75 -10.46 -55.22
N ALA A 102 -2.01 -9.55 -54.28
CA ALA A 102 -1.61 -8.15 -54.38
C ALA A 102 -0.08 -8.01 -54.43
N THR A 103 0.67 -8.74 -53.58
CA THR A 103 2.13 -8.77 -53.62
C THR A 103 2.66 -9.31 -54.95
N LEU A 104 2.09 -10.40 -55.48
CA LEU A 104 2.48 -10.93 -56.78
C LEU A 104 2.20 -9.92 -57.90
N LYS A 105 1.05 -9.23 -57.88
CA LYS A 105 0.71 -8.20 -58.87
C LYS A 105 1.66 -6.99 -58.77
N TYR A 106 2.00 -6.58 -57.55
CA TYR A 106 2.99 -5.53 -57.31
C TYR A 106 4.37 -5.93 -57.85
N LEU A 107 4.89 -7.10 -57.47
CA LEU A 107 6.19 -7.60 -57.94
C LEU A 107 6.23 -7.81 -59.45
N GLN A 108 5.12 -8.25 -60.08
CA GLN A 108 5.01 -8.33 -61.53
C GLN A 108 5.18 -6.95 -62.18
N SER A 109 4.49 -5.93 -61.65
CA SER A 109 4.60 -4.55 -62.13
C SER A 109 6.03 -4.02 -61.99
N GLU A 110 6.67 -4.25 -60.84
CA GLU A 110 8.06 -3.80 -60.59
C GLU A 110 9.07 -4.49 -61.51
N TYR A 111 8.85 -5.78 -61.81
CA TYR A 111 9.70 -6.57 -62.70
C TYR A 111 9.53 -6.18 -64.16
N GLU A 112 8.28 -6.08 -64.64
CA GLU A 112 7.96 -5.83 -66.05
C GLU A 112 8.11 -4.36 -66.45
N GLN A 113 7.78 -3.42 -65.56
CA GLN A 113 7.74 -1.98 -65.89
C GLN A 113 8.97 -1.22 -65.40
N ASN A 114 9.51 -1.59 -64.22
CA ASN A 114 10.59 -0.85 -63.57
C ASN A 114 11.94 -1.58 -63.59
N ALA A 115 11.99 -2.79 -64.18
CA ALA A 115 13.17 -3.66 -64.23
C ALA A 115 13.84 -3.90 -62.86
N ILE A 116 13.03 -3.93 -61.79
CA ILE A 116 13.51 -4.10 -60.41
C ILE A 116 13.77 -5.58 -60.12
N ASP A 117 14.86 -5.86 -59.42
CA ASP A 117 15.21 -7.20 -58.96
C ASP A 117 14.15 -7.77 -57.98
N ILE A 118 13.61 -8.94 -58.33
CA ILE A 118 12.64 -9.72 -57.54
C ILE A 118 13.31 -10.82 -56.71
N GLY A 119 14.64 -10.83 -56.60
CA GLY A 119 15.41 -11.76 -55.80
C GLY A 119 15.33 -13.19 -56.35
N LYS A 120 15.08 -14.17 -55.47
CA LYS A 120 14.97 -15.60 -55.84
C LYS A 120 13.59 -16.02 -56.35
N LEU A 121 12.64 -15.08 -56.48
CA LEU A 121 11.29 -15.38 -56.95
C LEU A 121 11.32 -15.76 -58.44
N ASN A 122 10.79 -16.94 -58.78
CA ASN A 122 10.72 -17.38 -60.18
C ASN A 122 9.58 -16.65 -60.92
N SER A 123 9.89 -15.93 -62.00
CA SER A 123 8.94 -15.17 -62.82
C SER A 123 7.80 -16.02 -63.42
N ASP A 124 7.99 -17.34 -63.57
CA ASP A 124 6.94 -18.25 -64.02
C ASP A 124 5.68 -18.21 -63.14
N ILE A 125 5.83 -17.82 -61.86
CA ILE A 125 4.70 -17.71 -60.92
C ILE A 125 3.63 -16.74 -61.42
N PHE A 126 3.98 -15.69 -62.15
CA PHE A 126 3.02 -14.71 -62.68
C PHE A 126 2.07 -15.32 -63.72
N SER A 127 2.52 -16.36 -64.42
CA SER A 127 1.71 -17.08 -65.41
C SER A 127 1.05 -18.35 -64.86
N LYS A 128 1.58 -18.92 -63.77
CA LYS A 128 1.18 -20.21 -63.21
C LYS A 128 0.99 -20.16 -61.69
N VAL A 129 0.14 -19.25 -61.21
CA VAL A 129 -0.19 -19.13 -59.78
C VAL A 129 -0.99 -20.36 -59.34
N PRO A 130 -0.52 -21.15 -58.35
CA PRO A 130 -1.27 -22.28 -57.82
C PRO A 130 -2.45 -21.80 -56.97
N ILE A 131 -3.65 -22.23 -57.33
CA ILE A 131 -4.92 -21.88 -56.68
C ILE A 131 -5.73 -23.12 -56.30
N VAL A 132 -6.64 -22.96 -55.35
CA VAL A 132 -7.69 -23.92 -55.00
C VAL A 132 -9.04 -23.32 -55.35
N LEU A 133 -9.78 -23.99 -56.23
CA LEU A 133 -11.12 -23.62 -56.67
C LEU A 133 -12.18 -24.17 -55.70
N TYR A 134 -13.11 -23.32 -55.30
CA TYR A 134 -14.33 -23.75 -54.62
C TYR A 134 -15.53 -23.59 -55.57
N THR A 135 -16.12 -24.71 -56.00
CA THR A 135 -17.22 -24.74 -56.99
C THR A 135 -18.62 -24.75 -56.36
N ASP A 136 -18.77 -25.24 -55.12
CA ASP A 136 -20.08 -25.54 -54.51
C ASP A 136 -20.30 -24.89 -53.13
N SER A 137 -19.71 -23.73 -52.90
CA SER A 137 -19.77 -23.05 -51.60
C SER A 137 -20.66 -21.81 -51.64
N ASP A 138 -21.82 -21.88 -50.97
CA ASP A 138 -22.63 -20.72 -50.56
C ASP A 138 -21.76 -19.68 -49.83
N GLU A 139 -22.11 -18.39 -49.88
CA GLU A 139 -21.41 -17.27 -49.22
C GLU A 139 -21.09 -17.59 -47.75
N MET A 140 -22.02 -18.31 -47.10
CA MET A 140 -21.87 -18.77 -45.72
C MET A 140 -20.68 -19.71 -45.49
N HIS A 141 -20.40 -20.61 -46.44
CA HIS A 141 -19.26 -21.51 -46.36
C HIS A 141 -17.94 -20.73 -46.47
N HIS A 142 -17.91 -19.71 -47.33
CA HIS A 142 -16.76 -18.82 -47.46
C HIS A 142 -16.51 -18.00 -46.17
N LEU A 143 -17.55 -17.40 -45.59
CA LEU A 143 -17.44 -16.70 -44.29
C LEU A 143 -16.92 -17.63 -43.19
N THR A 144 -17.40 -18.88 -43.18
CA THR A 144 -16.95 -19.91 -42.22
C THR A 144 -15.47 -20.24 -42.39
N LEU A 145 -14.98 -20.41 -43.62
CA LEU A 145 -13.56 -20.66 -43.90
C LEU A 145 -12.68 -19.49 -43.46
N MET A 146 -13.08 -18.26 -43.77
CA MET A 146 -12.36 -17.06 -43.32
C MET A 146 -12.32 -16.99 -41.79
N ALA A 147 -13.45 -17.24 -41.13
CA ALA A 147 -13.56 -17.23 -39.68
C ALA A 147 -12.65 -18.29 -39.03
N LEU A 148 -12.67 -19.52 -39.54
CA LEU A 148 -11.80 -20.60 -39.05
C LEU A 148 -10.31 -20.22 -39.15
N LYS A 149 -9.91 -19.53 -40.23
CA LYS A 149 -8.50 -19.18 -40.45
C LYS A 149 -8.05 -17.94 -39.71
N HIS A 150 -8.89 -16.91 -39.64
CA HIS A 150 -8.53 -15.57 -39.17
C HIS A 150 -9.08 -15.21 -37.79
N ILE A 151 -9.95 -16.03 -37.20
CA ILE A 151 -10.40 -15.92 -35.82
C ILE A 151 -9.76 -17.05 -34.99
N SER A 152 -10.01 -18.30 -35.37
CA SER A 152 -9.57 -19.48 -34.61
C SER A 152 -8.20 -20.01 -35.02
N GLY A 153 -7.75 -19.69 -36.24
CA GLY A 153 -6.50 -20.18 -36.81
C GLY A 153 -5.26 -19.33 -36.46
N ASN A 154 -4.14 -19.71 -37.07
CA ASN A 154 -2.81 -19.18 -36.73
C ASN A 154 -2.49 -17.83 -37.39
N LYS A 155 -3.31 -17.36 -38.35
CA LYS A 155 -3.10 -16.10 -39.09
C LYS A 155 -4.23 -15.11 -38.81
N LYS A 156 -4.33 -14.65 -37.57
CA LYS A 156 -5.45 -13.85 -37.08
C LYS A 156 -5.53 -12.45 -37.74
N TRP A 157 -6.73 -11.96 -37.98
CA TRP A 157 -6.96 -10.55 -38.36
C TRP A 157 -6.90 -9.63 -37.14
N GLY A 158 -6.90 -8.31 -37.37
CA GLY A 158 -7.20 -7.34 -36.31
C GLY A 158 -8.56 -7.64 -35.67
N GLU A 159 -8.70 -7.37 -34.38
CA GLU A 159 -9.88 -7.80 -33.61
C GLU A 159 -11.18 -7.17 -34.08
N TRP A 160 -11.12 -5.94 -34.59
CA TRP A 160 -12.27 -5.26 -35.19
C TRP A 160 -12.77 -5.99 -36.44
N ASN A 161 -11.85 -6.36 -37.34
CA ASN A 161 -12.17 -7.12 -38.55
C ASN A 161 -12.78 -8.50 -38.22
N GLN A 162 -12.26 -9.17 -37.18
CA GLN A 162 -12.85 -10.42 -36.68
C GLN A 162 -14.27 -10.20 -36.15
N ALA A 163 -14.48 -9.14 -35.36
CA ALA A 163 -15.78 -8.83 -34.80
C ALA A 163 -16.81 -8.50 -35.89
N LYS A 164 -16.44 -7.73 -36.92
CA LYS A 164 -17.29 -7.42 -38.07
C LYS A 164 -17.68 -8.66 -38.88
N LEU A 165 -16.78 -9.62 -39.02
CA LEU A 165 -17.12 -10.91 -39.64
C LEU A 165 -18.18 -11.67 -38.81
N LEU A 166 -18.03 -11.70 -37.49
CA LEU A 166 -19.01 -12.33 -36.60
C LEU A 166 -20.36 -11.59 -36.61
N GLU A 167 -20.35 -10.26 -36.66
CA GLU A 167 -21.55 -9.44 -36.82
C GLU A 167 -22.26 -9.72 -38.14
N LYS A 168 -21.54 -9.80 -39.27
CA LYS A 168 -22.12 -10.15 -40.58
C LYS A 168 -22.79 -11.53 -40.53
N MET A 169 -22.13 -12.53 -39.93
CA MET A 169 -22.71 -13.86 -39.76
C MET A 169 -23.98 -13.85 -38.89
N HIS A 170 -24.01 -13.02 -37.85
CA HIS A 170 -25.12 -12.94 -36.91
C HIS A 170 -26.30 -12.11 -37.42
N SER A 171 -26.06 -10.85 -37.78
CA SER A 171 -27.08 -9.86 -38.12
C SER A 171 -27.53 -9.95 -39.57
N THR A 172 -26.58 -10.06 -40.53
CA THR A 172 -26.90 -10.07 -41.97
C THR A 172 -27.44 -11.42 -42.43
N HIS A 173 -26.85 -12.52 -41.94
CA HIS A 173 -27.26 -13.87 -42.33
C HIS A 173 -28.15 -14.59 -41.30
N GLY A 174 -28.50 -13.93 -40.18
CA GLY A 174 -29.46 -14.43 -39.20
C GLY A 174 -29.07 -15.71 -38.46
N LEU A 175 -27.77 -16.07 -38.41
CA LEU A 175 -27.34 -17.29 -37.72
C LEU A 175 -27.49 -17.17 -36.20
N SER A 176 -27.93 -18.27 -35.58
CA SER A 176 -27.96 -18.37 -34.13
C SER A 176 -26.56 -18.35 -33.53
N GLU A 177 -26.41 -17.80 -32.31
CA GLU A 177 -25.13 -17.80 -31.59
C GLU A 177 -24.51 -19.20 -31.49
N LYS A 178 -25.36 -20.23 -31.32
CA LYS A 178 -24.93 -21.64 -31.21
C LYS A 178 -24.32 -22.14 -32.52
N ASP A 179 -24.89 -21.75 -33.65
CA ASP A 179 -24.40 -22.18 -34.96
C ASP A 179 -23.11 -21.47 -35.35
N ILE A 180 -22.99 -20.17 -35.02
CA ILE A 180 -21.76 -19.41 -35.22
C ILE A 180 -20.62 -20.02 -34.40
N CYS A 181 -20.84 -20.26 -33.10
CA CYS A 181 -19.82 -20.87 -32.23
C CYS A 181 -19.35 -22.23 -32.74
N LYS A 182 -20.26 -23.08 -33.23
CA LYS A 182 -19.92 -24.39 -33.80
C LYS A 182 -19.12 -24.28 -35.10
N ARG A 183 -19.52 -23.37 -36.00
CA ARG A 183 -18.87 -23.18 -37.31
C ARG A 183 -17.47 -22.59 -37.18
N VAL A 184 -17.30 -21.61 -36.29
CA VAL A 184 -16.03 -20.88 -36.11
C VAL A 184 -15.14 -21.54 -35.06
N ALA A 185 -15.66 -22.46 -34.25
CA ALA A 185 -14.96 -23.08 -33.11
C ALA A 185 -14.52 -22.08 -32.03
N ILE A 186 -15.40 -21.15 -31.67
CA ILE A 186 -15.21 -20.19 -30.56
C ILE A 186 -16.25 -20.38 -29.47
N SER A 187 -15.94 -19.92 -28.26
CA SER A 187 -16.90 -19.94 -27.15
C SER A 187 -18.01 -18.91 -27.35
N LYS A 188 -19.16 -19.17 -26.74
CA LYS A 188 -20.28 -18.21 -26.69
C LYS A 188 -19.89 -16.90 -26.00
N VAL A 189 -18.99 -16.98 -25.03
CA VAL A 189 -18.44 -15.82 -24.31
C VAL A 189 -17.63 -14.93 -25.27
N GLU A 190 -16.82 -15.54 -26.14
CA GLU A 190 -16.00 -14.82 -27.11
C GLU A 190 -16.85 -14.13 -28.18
N LEU A 191 -17.83 -14.85 -28.75
CA LEU A 191 -18.79 -14.27 -29.70
C LEU A 191 -19.50 -13.05 -29.09
N ARG A 192 -20.09 -13.22 -27.91
CA ARG A 192 -20.81 -12.14 -27.22
C ARG A 192 -19.91 -10.97 -26.86
N ARG A 193 -18.65 -11.22 -26.50
CA ARG A 193 -17.68 -10.14 -26.23
C ARG A 193 -17.47 -9.26 -27.46
N SER A 194 -17.30 -9.86 -28.63
CA SER A 194 -17.14 -9.12 -29.89
C SER A 194 -18.39 -8.33 -30.25
N LEU A 195 -19.58 -8.92 -30.12
CA LEU A 195 -20.85 -8.24 -30.38
C LEU A 195 -21.11 -7.08 -29.40
N ARG A 196 -20.84 -7.27 -28.10
CA ARG A 196 -20.94 -6.20 -27.09
C ARG A 196 -19.97 -5.06 -27.37
N ALA A 197 -18.73 -5.37 -27.75
CA ALA A 197 -17.73 -4.35 -28.07
C ALA A 197 -18.14 -3.51 -29.29
N LEU A 198 -18.72 -4.14 -30.33
CA LEU A 198 -19.27 -3.43 -31.48
C LEU A 198 -20.46 -2.55 -31.11
N SER A 199 -21.36 -3.04 -30.25
CA SER A 199 -22.51 -2.26 -29.78
C SER A 199 -22.08 -1.08 -28.89
N PHE A 200 -21.04 -1.23 -28.07
CA PHE A 200 -20.47 -0.11 -27.29
C PHE A 200 -19.73 0.89 -28.19
N LEU A 201 -19.04 0.40 -29.21
CA LEU A 201 -18.43 1.24 -30.23
C LEU A 201 -19.49 2.07 -30.99
N GLN A 202 -20.68 1.51 -31.24
CA GLN A 202 -21.76 2.29 -31.84
C GLN A 202 -22.19 3.48 -30.95
N GLN A 203 -22.30 3.28 -29.63
CA GLN A 203 -22.57 4.39 -28.69
C GLN A 203 -21.46 5.44 -28.68
N TYR A 204 -20.21 5.04 -28.89
CA TYR A 204 -19.10 5.98 -29.06
C TYR A 204 -19.21 6.75 -30.38
N HIS A 205 -19.58 6.09 -31.48
CA HIS A 205 -19.86 6.76 -32.76
C HIS A 205 -21.01 7.76 -32.67
N ASP A 206 -22.03 7.45 -31.87
CA ASP A 206 -23.18 8.33 -31.64
C ASP A 206 -22.87 9.49 -30.65
N SER A 207 -21.65 9.53 -30.08
CA SER A 207 -21.19 10.59 -29.18
C SER A 207 -20.39 11.68 -29.91
N ASP A 208 -20.11 12.79 -29.23
CA ASP A 208 -19.30 13.90 -29.76
C ASP A 208 -17.87 13.50 -30.17
N TYR A 209 -17.41 12.32 -29.74
CA TYR A 209 -16.07 11.78 -30.03
C TYR A 209 -16.03 10.79 -31.20
N GLY A 210 -17.18 10.50 -31.81
CA GLY A 210 -17.35 9.40 -32.77
C GLY A 210 -16.41 9.43 -33.97
N ASP A 211 -16.10 10.62 -34.47
CA ASP A 211 -15.22 10.84 -35.63
C ASP A 211 -13.74 10.52 -35.35
N GLN A 212 -13.36 10.37 -34.08
CA GLN A 212 -11.98 10.07 -33.67
C GLN A 212 -11.67 8.56 -33.62
N PHE A 213 -12.61 7.69 -34.00
CA PHE A 213 -12.39 6.25 -33.97
C PHE A 213 -11.36 5.79 -35.03
N LYS A 214 -10.48 4.88 -34.61
CA LYS A 214 -9.54 4.15 -35.47
C LYS A 214 -9.53 2.69 -35.02
N GLU A 215 -9.22 1.75 -35.92
CA GLU A 215 -9.34 0.31 -35.62
C GLU A 215 -8.45 -0.17 -34.46
N ASP A 216 -7.35 0.52 -34.21
CA ASP A 216 -6.41 0.28 -33.10
C ASP A 216 -7.02 0.59 -31.73
N LYS A 217 -8.10 1.39 -31.65
CA LYS A 217 -8.87 1.61 -30.44
C LYS A 217 -9.82 0.45 -30.10
N PHE A 218 -10.24 -0.39 -31.07
CA PHE A 218 -11.20 -1.48 -30.81
C PHE A 218 -10.79 -2.47 -29.69
N PRO A 219 -9.51 -2.86 -29.55
CA PRO A 219 -8.98 -3.57 -28.39
C PRO A 219 -9.39 -3.02 -27.02
N ILE A 220 -9.56 -1.69 -26.89
CA ILE A 220 -9.96 -0.99 -25.66
C ILE A 220 -11.43 -1.30 -25.35
N PHE A 221 -12.33 -1.11 -26.32
CA PHE A 221 -13.76 -1.44 -26.19
C PHE A 221 -13.97 -2.90 -25.79
N ARG A 222 -13.18 -3.80 -26.37
CA ARG A 222 -13.25 -5.24 -26.06
C ARG A 222 -12.76 -5.56 -24.64
N GLU A 223 -11.82 -4.78 -24.11
CA GLU A 223 -11.36 -4.88 -22.71
C GLU A 223 -12.40 -4.30 -21.73
N ILE A 224 -13.04 -3.17 -22.06
CA ILE A 224 -14.09 -2.54 -21.24
C ILE A 224 -15.25 -3.51 -21.02
N VAL A 225 -15.84 -4.07 -22.08
CA VAL A 225 -16.99 -4.99 -21.99
C VAL A 225 -16.62 -6.38 -21.45
N ARG A 226 -15.33 -6.64 -21.22
CA ARG A 226 -14.82 -7.86 -20.57
C ARG A 226 -14.75 -7.69 -19.05
N ASN A 227 -14.50 -6.48 -18.57
CA ASN A 227 -14.24 -6.21 -17.17
C ASN A 227 -15.54 -6.06 -16.37
N ALA A 228 -15.71 -6.86 -15.32
CA ALA A 228 -16.94 -6.84 -14.51
C ALA A 228 -17.14 -5.51 -13.79
N ALA A 229 -16.10 -4.97 -13.14
CA ALA A 229 -16.20 -3.71 -12.39
C ALA A 229 -16.59 -2.54 -13.30
N LEU A 230 -16.03 -2.47 -14.52
CA LEU A 230 -16.41 -1.44 -15.49
C LEU A 230 -17.83 -1.64 -16.03
N LYS A 231 -18.27 -2.89 -16.24
CA LYS A 231 -19.66 -3.16 -16.65
C LYS A 231 -20.66 -2.74 -15.58
N ASP A 232 -20.36 -2.99 -14.32
CA ASP A 232 -21.19 -2.57 -13.19
C ASP A 232 -21.23 -1.04 -13.11
N TRP A 233 -20.07 -0.38 -13.25
CA TRP A 233 -19.96 1.08 -13.27
C TRP A 233 -20.69 1.74 -14.46
N LEU A 234 -20.73 1.07 -15.62
CA LEU A 234 -21.46 1.54 -16.80
C LEU A 234 -22.96 1.16 -16.77
N GLU A 235 -23.43 0.47 -15.74
CA GLU A 235 -24.80 -0.09 -15.68
C GLU A 235 -25.13 -0.88 -16.95
N TRP A 236 -24.25 -1.82 -17.32
CA TRP A 236 -24.32 -2.53 -18.58
C TRP A 236 -25.53 -3.46 -18.69
N ASP A 237 -26.33 -3.29 -19.75
CA ASP A 237 -27.44 -4.16 -20.09
C ASP A 237 -26.98 -5.28 -21.04
N ASP A 238 -26.92 -6.50 -20.51
CA ASP A 238 -26.55 -7.70 -21.27
C ASP A 238 -27.63 -8.19 -22.26
N GLY A 239 -28.87 -7.72 -22.16
CA GLY A 239 -29.94 -8.01 -23.11
C GLY A 239 -29.90 -7.08 -24.33
N GLN A 240 -29.54 -5.81 -24.13
CA GLN A 240 -29.48 -4.79 -25.19
C GLN A 240 -28.05 -4.50 -25.69
N TYR A 241 -27.04 -5.08 -25.06
CA TYR A 241 -25.61 -4.82 -25.34
C TYR A 241 -25.25 -3.33 -25.28
N LYS A 242 -25.78 -2.60 -24.31
CA LYS A 242 -25.54 -1.16 -24.16
C LYS A 242 -25.29 -0.75 -22.72
N SER A 243 -24.65 0.40 -22.54
CA SER A 243 -24.58 1.05 -21.23
C SER A 243 -25.89 1.80 -20.98
N GLN A 244 -26.39 1.76 -19.75
CA GLN A 244 -27.55 2.58 -19.35
C GLN A 244 -27.12 3.88 -18.67
N ASN A 245 -25.88 3.96 -18.18
CA ASN A 245 -25.33 5.15 -17.54
C ASN A 245 -24.63 6.07 -18.56
N ALA A 246 -25.38 7.03 -19.10
CA ALA A 246 -24.88 7.99 -20.10
C ALA A 246 -23.76 8.89 -19.55
N GLN A 247 -23.80 9.24 -18.26
CA GLN A 247 -22.79 10.08 -17.62
C GLN A 247 -21.42 9.37 -17.55
N ASN A 248 -21.40 8.13 -17.09
CA ASN A 248 -20.17 7.33 -16.99
C ASN A 248 -19.65 6.94 -18.37
N SER A 249 -20.53 6.63 -19.32
CA SER A 249 -20.14 6.40 -20.71
C SER A 249 -19.52 7.65 -21.33
N GLY A 250 -20.14 8.82 -21.18
CA GLY A 250 -19.60 10.10 -21.66
C GLY A 250 -18.24 10.42 -21.07
N PHE A 251 -18.07 10.23 -19.76
CA PHE A 251 -16.77 10.40 -19.10
C PHE A 251 -15.73 9.40 -19.60
N LEU A 252 -16.08 8.13 -19.80
CA LEU A 252 -15.17 7.14 -20.35
C LEU A 252 -14.77 7.49 -21.80
N PHE A 253 -15.73 7.95 -22.61
CA PHE A 253 -15.49 8.39 -23.98
C PHE A 253 -14.57 9.60 -24.04
N SER A 254 -14.71 10.54 -23.10
CA SER A 254 -13.77 11.67 -23.02
C SER A 254 -12.36 11.19 -22.68
N LEU A 255 -12.19 10.22 -21.78
CA LEU A 255 -10.87 9.69 -21.41
C LEU A 255 -10.15 8.91 -22.52
N ILE A 256 -10.86 8.35 -23.50
CA ILE A 256 -10.27 7.64 -24.66
C ILE A 256 -10.16 8.52 -25.92
N SER A 257 -10.45 9.82 -25.77
CA SER A 257 -10.54 10.79 -26.87
C SER A 257 -9.80 12.08 -26.53
N THR A 258 -9.51 12.88 -27.56
CA THR A 258 -9.02 14.25 -27.38
C THR A 258 -10.20 15.19 -27.14
N GLU A 259 -10.06 16.13 -26.21
CA GLU A 259 -11.11 17.10 -25.84
C GLU A 259 -10.57 18.54 -25.93
N PRO A 260 -11.25 19.48 -26.61
CA PRO A 260 -10.77 20.86 -26.74
C PRO A 260 -10.84 21.60 -25.39
N LEU A 261 -9.85 22.45 -25.11
CA LEU A 261 -9.86 23.31 -23.92
C LEU A 261 -10.74 24.55 -24.17
N GLU A 262 -11.72 24.75 -23.29
CA GLU A 262 -12.51 25.98 -23.23
C GLU A 262 -11.70 27.06 -22.52
N ASN A 263 -11.46 28.19 -23.20
CA ASN A 263 -10.99 29.41 -22.56
C ASN A 263 -12.18 30.37 -22.43
N GLU A 264 -12.47 30.80 -21.21
CA GLU A 264 -13.35 31.93 -20.96
C GLU A 264 -12.53 33.22 -21.08
N ASP A 265 -12.87 34.06 -22.06
CA ASP A 265 -12.33 35.42 -22.14
C ASP A 265 -13.02 36.31 -21.07
N ASP A 266 -12.37 37.40 -20.64
CA ASP A 266 -12.84 38.34 -19.60
C ASP A 266 -14.24 38.96 -19.85
N GLU A 267 -14.81 38.78 -21.05
CA GLU A 267 -16.18 39.21 -21.43
C GLU A 267 -17.23 38.07 -21.38
N GLY A 268 -16.87 36.87 -20.93
CA GLY A 268 -17.76 35.71 -20.81
C GLY A 268 -18.07 35.00 -22.12
N SER A 269 -17.28 35.25 -23.18
CA SER A 269 -17.32 34.47 -24.42
C SER A 269 -16.41 33.25 -24.32
N VAL A 270 -16.97 32.05 -24.51
CA VAL A 270 -16.19 30.80 -24.60
C VAL A 270 -15.54 30.73 -25.97
N SER A 271 -14.21 30.81 -26.01
CA SER A 271 -13.38 30.60 -27.20
C SER A 271 -12.67 29.25 -27.05
N TYR A 272 -12.83 28.36 -28.03
CA TYR A 272 -12.06 27.10 -28.07
C TYR A 272 -10.60 27.42 -28.40
N ALA A 273 -9.69 27.10 -27.48
CA ALA A 273 -8.25 27.28 -27.70
C ALA A 273 -7.72 26.24 -28.72
N ASP A 274 -6.59 26.51 -29.36
CA ASP A 274 -5.83 25.50 -30.12
C ASP A 274 -5.31 24.33 -29.23
N ALA A 275 -5.43 24.46 -27.90
CA ALA A 275 -4.96 23.48 -26.94
C ALA A 275 -6.02 22.40 -26.65
N HIS A 276 -5.61 21.14 -26.69
CA HIS A 276 -6.48 19.97 -26.48
C HIS A 276 -5.97 19.13 -25.31
N LEU A 277 -6.88 18.51 -24.57
CA LEU A 277 -6.60 17.48 -23.60
C LEU A 277 -6.39 16.15 -24.33
N GLU A 278 -5.25 15.51 -24.11
CA GLU A 278 -4.92 14.21 -24.69
C GLU A 278 -5.75 13.08 -24.03
N PRO A 279 -5.92 11.93 -24.72
CA PRO A 279 -6.57 10.76 -24.15
C PRO A 279 -5.77 10.22 -22.95
N ALA A 280 -6.46 9.99 -21.83
CA ALA A 280 -5.88 9.38 -20.63
C ALA A 280 -5.75 7.86 -20.73
N LEU A 281 -6.53 7.23 -21.62
CA LEU A 281 -6.65 5.78 -21.75
C LEU A 281 -6.41 5.37 -23.21
N VAL A 282 -5.22 4.83 -23.49
CA VAL A 282 -4.79 4.51 -24.88
C VAL A 282 -4.59 3.01 -25.08
N THR A 283 -4.34 2.27 -24.00
CA THR A 283 -4.00 0.84 -24.04
C THR A 283 -4.96 -0.02 -23.23
N ARG A 284 -4.88 -1.35 -23.41
CA ARG A 284 -5.65 -2.30 -22.58
C ARG A 284 -5.24 -2.27 -21.11
N ASP A 285 -3.97 -1.99 -20.85
CA ASP A 285 -3.47 -1.95 -19.48
C ASP A 285 -4.00 -0.72 -18.75
N ASP A 286 -4.21 0.41 -19.44
CA ASP A 286 -4.88 1.58 -18.87
C ASP A 286 -6.32 1.26 -18.46
N ILE A 287 -7.07 0.49 -19.25
CA ILE A 287 -8.43 0.04 -18.89
C ILE A 287 -8.42 -0.91 -17.69
N ARG A 288 -7.39 -1.75 -17.56
CA ARG A 288 -7.22 -2.61 -16.38
C ARG A 288 -6.92 -1.77 -15.14
N LEU A 289 -6.04 -0.78 -15.25
CA LEU A 289 -5.75 0.16 -14.17
C LEU A 289 -7.00 0.92 -13.76
N LEU A 290 -7.78 1.43 -14.72
CA LEU A 290 -9.06 2.10 -14.45
C LEU A 290 -9.99 1.18 -13.65
N SER A 291 -10.13 -0.08 -14.06
CA SER A 291 -11.00 -1.03 -13.36
C SER A 291 -10.59 -1.31 -11.91
N GLN A 292 -9.32 -1.13 -11.57
CA GLN A 292 -8.83 -1.32 -10.20
C GLN A 292 -9.14 -0.11 -9.31
N ILE A 293 -9.31 1.08 -9.90
CA ILE A 293 -9.58 2.32 -9.16
C ILE A 293 -11.01 2.82 -9.30
N ILE A 294 -11.84 2.17 -10.12
CA ILE A 294 -13.17 2.67 -10.50
C ILE A 294 -14.12 2.87 -9.29
N ASN A 295 -13.88 2.14 -8.21
CA ASN A 295 -14.66 2.22 -6.96
C ASN A 295 -14.02 3.12 -5.89
N ASP A 296 -12.85 3.73 -6.17
CA ASP A 296 -12.15 4.64 -5.26
C ASP A 296 -12.44 6.09 -5.69
N GLU A 297 -13.34 6.74 -4.94
CA GLU A 297 -13.83 8.09 -5.23
C GLU A 297 -12.67 9.11 -5.33
N LYS A 298 -11.66 8.97 -4.47
CA LYS A 298 -10.46 9.84 -4.50
C LYS A 298 -9.63 9.63 -5.75
N ALA A 299 -9.45 8.39 -6.19
CA ALA A 299 -8.71 8.09 -7.40
C ALA A 299 -9.45 8.57 -8.65
N ILE A 300 -10.78 8.48 -8.67
CA ILE A 300 -11.61 9.03 -9.75
C ILE A 300 -11.57 10.56 -9.79
N GLU A 301 -11.62 11.24 -8.63
CA GLU A 301 -11.43 12.69 -8.57
C GLU A 301 -10.05 13.11 -9.10
N GLN A 302 -9.00 12.39 -8.70
CA GLN A 302 -7.66 12.64 -9.20
C GLN A 302 -7.56 12.43 -10.71
N LEU A 303 -8.19 11.37 -11.25
CA LEU A 303 -8.22 11.11 -12.69
C LEU A 303 -8.93 12.22 -13.46
N LYS A 304 -10.03 12.75 -12.93
CA LYS A 304 -10.76 13.89 -13.52
C LYS A 304 -9.89 15.15 -13.56
N LEU A 305 -9.12 15.40 -12.51
CA LEU A 305 -8.26 16.58 -12.40
C LEU A 305 -7.01 16.50 -13.28
N THR A 306 -6.35 15.34 -13.31
CA THR A 306 -5.02 15.22 -13.95
C THR A 306 -5.06 14.62 -15.34
N ARG A 307 -6.13 13.89 -15.69
CA ARG A 307 -6.21 13.02 -16.88
C ARG A 307 -5.01 12.08 -17.03
N ASP A 308 -4.44 11.66 -15.90
CA ASP A 308 -3.33 10.71 -15.83
C ASP A 308 -3.75 9.49 -15.00
N ILE A 309 -3.97 8.37 -15.69
CA ILE A 309 -4.37 7.10 -15.07
C ILE A 309 -3.32 6.57 -14.10
N ASN A 310 -2.03 6.83 -14.33
CA ASN A 310 -0.97 6.39 -13.43
C ASN A 310 -0.91 7.26 -12.17
N ALA A 311 -1.13 8.57 -12.30
CA ALA A 311 -1.25 9.46 -11.15
C ALA A 311 -2.47 9.10 -10.29
N ALA A 312 -3.62 8.87 -10.92
CA ALA A 312 -4.84 8.40 -10.25
C ALA A 312 -4.62 7.05 -9.56
N TYR A 313 -3.97 6.10 -10.25
CA TYR A 313 -3.61 4.80 -9.70
C TYR A 313 -2.71 4.91 -8.46
N ARG A 314 -1.66 5.74 -8.50
CA ARG A 314 -0.77 6.00 -7.35
C ARG A 314 -1.48 6.64 -6.16
N SER A 315 -2.57 7.37 -6.40
CA SER A 315 -3.37 8.00 -5.34
C SER A 315 -4.31 7.03 -4.63
N SER A 316 -4.55 5.84 -5.20
CA SER A 316 -5.42 4.83 -4.62
C SER A 316 -4.73 4.03 -3.51
N ASN A 317 -5.45 3.79 -2.42
CA ASN A 317 -4.98 2.96 -1.29
C ASN A 317 -4.74 1.49 -1.67
N GLN A 318 -5.19 1.05 -2.84
CA GLN A 318 -5.09 -0.34 -3.32
C GLN A 318 -3.67 -0.72 -3.77
N MET A 319 -2.95 0.20 -4.41
CA MET A 319 -1.53 0.05 -4.80
C MET A 319 -0.65 -0.34 -3.61
N PHE A 320 -0.84 0.34 -2.47
CA PHE A 320 -0.05 0.09 -1.27
C PHE A 320 -0.22 -1.35 -0.77
N ARG A 321 -1.45 -1.88 -0.80
CA ARG A 321 -1.75 -3.25 -0.33
C ARG A 321 -1.19 -4.32 -1.26
N GLU A 322 -1.32 -4.15 -2.57
CA GLU A 322 -0.85 -5.13 -3.56
C GLU A 322 0.69 -5.19 -3.62
N HIS A 323 1.38 -4.05 -3.61
CA HIS A 323 2.85 -4.02 -3.52
C HIS A 323 3.36 -4.60 -2.20
N GLN A 324 2.68 -4.31 -1.08
CA GLN A 324 3.03 -4.88 0.21
C GLN A 324 2.93 -6.42 0.20
N GLN A 325 1.86 -6.99 -0.38
CA GLN A 325 1.70 -8.44 -0.50
C GLN A 325 2.76 -9.09 -1.39
N ALA A 326 3.09 -8.47 -2.54
CA ALA A 326 4.13 -8.98 -3.44
C ALA A 326 5.51 -8.98 -2.78
N ALA A 327 5.86 -7.90 -2.07
CA ALA A 327 7.13 -7.80 -1.33
C ALA A 327 7.25 -8.85 -0.23
N ILE A 328 6.18 -9.06 0.56
CA ILE A 328 6.15 -10.09 1.62
C ILE A 328 6.34 -11.49 1.03
N LYS A 329 5.66 -11.79 -0.09
CA LYS A 329 5.78 -13.09 -0.76
C LYS A 329 7.20 -13.33 -1.30
N SER A 330 7.83 -12.29 -1.86
CA SER A 330 9.22 -12.38 -2.33
C SER A 330 10.18 -12.67 -1.18
N ILE A 331 10.05 -11.97 -0.05
CA ILE A 331 10.89 -12.18 1.15
C ILE A 331 10.74 -13.62 1.67
N SER A 332 9.51 -14.13 1.74
CA SER A 332 9.26 -15.52 2.18
C SER A 332 9.96 -16.55 1.30
N ASN A 333 9.86 -16.41 -0.02
CA ASN A 333 10.50 -17.33 -0.96
C ASN A 333 12.04 -17.29 -0.87
N GLU A 334 12.63 -16.11 -0.66
CA GLU A 334 14.07 -15.97 -0.50
C GLU A 334 14.56 -16.58 0.82
N ILE A 335 13.79 -16.44 1.90
CA ILE A 335 14.08 -17.11 3.18
C ILE A 335 14.05 -18.63 3.02
N ASP A 336 13.05 -19.17 2.32
CA ASP A 336 12.96 -20.62 2.06
C ASP A 336 14.16 -21.12 1.23
N THR A 337 14.62 -20.30 0.27
CA THR A 337 15.79 -20.59 -0.57
C THR A 337 17.08 -20.60 0.27
N LEU A 338 17.27 -19.60 1.13
CA LEU A 338 18.41 -19.53 2.05
C LEU A 338 18.41 -20.68 3.06
N GLY A 339 17.24 -21.11 3.52
CA GLY A 339 17.09 -22.27 4.42
C GLY A 339 17.53 -23.60 3.81
N GLN A 340 17.62 -23.69 2.49
CA GLN A 340 18.13 -24.87 1.77
C GLN A 340 19.64 -24.82 1.51
N MET A 341 20.32 -23.72 1.87
CA MET A 341 21.73 -23.48 1.61
C MET A 341 22.57 -23.56 2.90
N VAL A 342 23.86 -23.88 2.75
CA VAL A 342 24.84 -23.77 3.84
C VAL A 342 25.35 -22.32 3.89
N ILE A 343 24.97 -21.58 4.92
CA ILE A 343 25.36 -20.19 5.13
C ILE A 343 26.81 -20.12 5.67
N GLN A 344 27.65 -19.28 5.06
CA GLN A 344 29.02 -19.01 5.53
C GLN A 344 29.00 -17.99 6.69
N GLY A 345 29.88 -18.17 7.68
CA GLY A 345 29.87 -17.40 8.93
C GLY A 345 30.22 -15.90 8.79
N ASP A 346 30.78 -15.49 7.66
CA ASP A 346 31.05 -14.09 7.30
C ASP A 346 29.80 -13.32 6.86
N SER A 347 28.78 -14.02 6.38
CA SER A 347 27.48 -13.45 5.94
C SER A 347 26.48 -13.30 7.09
N LEU A 348 26.84 -13.76 8.30
CA LEU A 348 26.00 -13.74 9.50
C LEU A 348 25.55 -12.32 9.91
N PRO A 349 26.45 -11.30 9.94
CA PRO A 349 26.06 -9.94 10.36
C PRO A 349 25.01 -9.29 9.44
N ASP A 350 25.04 -9.60 8.15
CA ASP A 350 24.07 -9.08 7.18
C ASP A 350 22.69 -9.73 7.36
N LEU A 351 22.66 -11.04 7.67
CA LEU A 351 21.43 -11.76 8.01
C LEU A 351 20.82 -11.26 9.33
N GLU A 352 21.64 -11.02 10.36
CA GLU A 352 21.19 -10.43 11.63
C GLU A 352 20.65 -9.01 11.45
N SER A 353 21.29 -8.19 10.60
CA SER A 353 20.82 -6.85 10.22
C SER A 353 19.48 -6.90 9.47
N ALA A 354 19.32 -7.85 8.54
CA ALA A 354 18.07 -8.07 7.82
C ALA A 354 16.95 -8.54 8.76
N LEU A 355 17.24 -9.47 9.68
CA LEU A 355 16.34 -9.92 10.74
C LEU A 355 15.89 -8.75 11.61
N GLY A 356 16.81 -7.89 12.07
CA GLY A 356 16.48 -6.71 12.87
C GLY A 356 15.54 -5.73 12.16
N ARG A 357 15.74 -5.50 10.85
CA ARG A 357 14.85 -4.68 10.02
C ARG A 357 13.47 -5.32 9.85
N LEU A 358 13.41 -6.63 9.58
CA LEU A 358 12.16 -7.38 9.48
C LEU A 358 11.40 -7.39 10.82
N GLN A 359 12.10 -7.63 11.93
CA GLN A 359 11.52 -7.59 13.27
C GLN A 359 10.96 -6.19 13.58
N SER A 360 11.66 -5.12 13.17
CA SER A 360 11.15 -3.75 13.30
C SER A 360 9.89 -3.52 12.46
N ILE A 361 9.84 -4.04 11.23
CA ILE A 361 8.64 -4.00 10.38
C ILE A 361 7.50 -4.79 11.03
N ILE A 362 7.75 -6.00 11.53
CA ILE A 362 6.77 -6.85 12.21
C ILE A 362 6.28 -6.20 13.50
N ASN A 363 7.15 -5.59 14.29
CA ASN A 363 6.76 -4.89 15.51
C ASN A 363 5.94 -3.64 15.21
N ARG A 364 6.28 -2.90 14.14
CA ARG A 364 5.43 -1.83 13.61
C ARG A 364 4.09 -2.38 13.12
N ALA A 365 4.09 -3.52 12.43
CA ALA A 365 2.90 -4.20 11.90
C ALA A 365 1.98 -4.71 13.02
N LYS A 366 2.54 -5.32 14.07
CA LYS A 366 1.85 -5.77 15.28
C LYS A 366 1.36 -4.60 16.13
N ALA A 367 2.13 -3.52 16.20
CA ALA A 367 1.67 -2.25 16.77
C ALA A 367 0.56 -1.62 15.91
N SER A 368 0.52 -1.92 14.61
CA SER A 368 -0.51 -1.50 13.65
C SER A 368 -1.58 -2.57 13.36
N ASN A 369 -1.73 -3.60 14.20
CA ASN A 369 -2.97 -4.40 14.28
C ASN A 369 -4.11 -3.61 14.97
N LEU A 370 -4.01 -2.28 14.96
CA LEU A 370 -5.08 -1.33 15.18
C LEU A 370 -5.58 -0.96 13.79
N ALA A 371 -6.74 -1.48 13.39
CA ALA A 371 -7.42 -0.99 12.20
C ALA A 371 -7.85 0.46 12.46
N GLY A 372 -7.07 1.40 11.94
CA GLY A 372 -7.22 2.83 12.17
C GLY A 372 -5.85 3.49 12.16
N VAL A 373 -5.68 4.54 11.37
CA VAL A 373 -4.42 5.23 11.14
C VAL A 373 -3.74 5.63 12.46
N GLU A 374 -2.59 5.08 12.79
CA GLU A 374 -1.80 5.55 13.94
C GLU A 374 -0.32 5.76 13.58
N GLN A 375 -0.04 6.84 12.86
CA GLN A 375 1.24 7.51 13.02
C GLN A 375 1.23 8.20 14.40
N LYS A 376 1.87 7.56 15.40
CA LYS A 376 2.13 8.21 16.69
C LYS A 376 3.02 9.42 16.46
N THR A 377 2.42 10.60 16.48
CA THR A 377 3.13 11.87 16.35
C THR A 377 3.09 12.61 17.68
N VAL A 378 4.24 13.14 18.08
CA VAL A 378 4.32 14.10 19.17
C VAL A 378 3.69 15.42 18.71
N PHE A 379 3.14 16.21 19.64
CA PHE A 379 2.66 17.56 19.29
C PHE A 379 3.79 18.47 18.79
N HIS A 380 4.99 18.32 19.36
CA HIS A 380 6.19 19.07 18.99
C HIS A 380 7.43 18.17 19.07
N ASP A 381 8.37 18.33 18.13
CA ASP A 381 9.64 17.58 18.12
C ASP A 381 10.68 18.12 19.13
N ARG A 382 10.49 19.38 19.58
CA ARG A 382 11.33 20.06 20.56
C ARG A 382 10.44 20.63 21.66
N ILE A 383 10.88 20.44 22.91
CA ILE A 383 10.17 20.85 24.12
C ILE A 383 11.03 21.87 24.84
N ASP A 384 10.53 23.08 25.00
CA ASP A 384 11.27 24.18 25.63
C ASP A 384 11.04 24.19 27.15
N ALA A 385 9.84 23.82 27.61
CA ALA A 385 9.53 23.62 29.02
C ALA A 385 8.70 22.35 29.24
N HIS A 386 9.13 21.49 30.17
CA HIS A 386 8.34 20.30 30.55
C HIS A 386 7.20 20.69 31.53
N PHE A 387 6.71 19.76 32.35
CA PHE A 387 5.65 20.06 33.30
C PHE A 387 6.12 21.03 34.38
N SER A 388 5.33 22.08 34.61
CA SER A 388 5.50 23.02 35.73
C SER A 388 4.47 22.80 36.83
N GLU A 389 3.25 22.39 36.45
CA GLU A 389 2.17 22.06 37.38
C GLU A 389 1.42 20.80 36.93
N LEU A 390 0.87 20.08 37.91
CA LEU A 390 -0.01 18.92 37.73
C LEU A 390 -1.20 19.03 38.68
N LEU A 391 -2.36 18.61 38.20
CA LEU A 391 -3.59 18.48 38.98
C LEU A 391 -4.25 17.15 38.62
N VAL A 392 -4.36 16.26 39.61
CA VAL A 392 -5.14 15.03 39.51
C VAL A 392 -6.49 15.29 40.16
N SER A 393 -7.46 15.72 39.37
CA SER A 393 -8.81 16.03 39.84
C SER A 393 -9.50 14.76 40.34
N ASN A 394 -9.40 13.67 39.56
CA ASN A 394 -9.94 12.37 39.95
C ASN A 394 -9.12 11.22 39.33
N TYR A 395 -8.42 10.46 40.17
CA TYR A 395 -7.86 9.16 39.78
C TYR A 395 -7.60 8.27 41.00
N LYS A 396 -8.43 7.23 41.17
CA LYS A 396 -8.35 6.28 42.30
C LYS A 396 -8.43 7.03 43.64
N ARG A 397 -7.38 6.96 44.48
CA ARG A 397 -7.31 7.64 45.79
C ARG A 397 -6.89 9.11 45.68
N LEU A 398 -6.45 9.57 44.51
CA LEU A 398 -6.02 10.94 44.29
C LEU A 398 -7.24 11.75 43.83
N GLN A 399 -7.68 12.66 44.69
CA GLN A 399 -8.80 13.57 44.43
C GLN A 399 -8.31 14.98 44.73
N ASP A 400 -8.43 15.88 43.74
CA ASP A 400 -7.97 17.27 43.80
C ASP A 400 -6.50 17.43 44.25
N LEU A 401 -5.61 16.48 43.90
CA LEU A 401 -4.20 16.55 44.25
C LEU A 401 -3.47 17.51 43.31
N ARG A 402 -3.01 18.65 43.84
CA ARG A 402 -2.21 19.64 43.09
C ARG A 402 -0.73 19.56 43.45
N ILE A 403 0.12 19.64 42.43
CA ILE A 403 1.58 19.74 42.54
C ILE A 403 2.04 20.91 41.66
N SER A 404 2.69 21.89 42.26
CA SER A 404 3.02 23.19 41.67
C SER A 404 4.52 23.50 41.61
N LYS A 405 5.35 22.77 42.35
CA LYS A 405 6.80 22.96 42.42
C LYS A 405 7.55 21.87 41.65
N LEU A 406 7.23 21.66 40.37
CA LEU A 406 7.95 20.71 39.54
C LEU A 406 9.26 21.29 39.01
N SER A 407 10.29 20.44 38.96
CA SER A 407 11.62 20.74 38.45
C SER A 407 12.06 19.67 37.44
N ARG A 408 13.33 19.66 36.99
CA ARG A 408 13.85 18.61 36.10
C ARG A 408 13.80 17.23 36.75
N ILE A 409 14.15 17.14 38.04
CA ILE A 409 14.11 15.89 38.82
C ILE A 409 13.11 16.08 39.96
N ASN A 410 12.11 15.21 40.03
CA ASN A 410 11.03 15.28 40.99
C ASN A 410 10.99 14.00 41.83
N LEU A 411 11.21 14.13 43.14
CA LEU A 411 11.17 13.01 44.08
C LEU A 411 9.83 12.97 44.80
N PHE A 412 9.09 11.89 44.62
CA PHE A 412 7.85 11.61 45.34
C PHE A 412 8.07 10.58 46.43
N THR A 413 7.69 10.95 47.64
CA THR A 413 7.82 10.10 48.82
C THR A 413 6.52 10.08 49.63
N GLY A 414 6.46 9.23 50.66
CA GLY A 414 5.29 9.04 51.50
C GLY A 414 5.13 7.58 51.91
N ILE A 415 4.24 7.33 52.87
CA ILE A 415 3.94 5.98 53.37
C ILE A 415 3.44 5.04 52.27
N ASN A 416 3.43 3.72 52.52
CA ASN A 416 2.83 2.78 51.59
C ASN A 416 1.35 3.12 51.38
N ASN A 417 0.84 2.89 50.16
CA ASN A 417 -0.54 3.21 49.79
C ASN A 417 -0.93 4.71 49.77
N SER A 418 0.05 5.62 49.85
CA SER A 418 -0.16 7.08 49.66
C SER A 418 -0.46 7.51 48.21
N GLY A 419 -0.36 6.59 47.24
CA GLY A 419 -0.66 6.87 45.84
C GLY A 419 0.52 7.32 44.98
N LYS A 420 1.77 7.09 45.41
CA LYS A 420 3.01 7.38 44.64
C LYS A 420 3.00 6.79 43.22
N THR A 421 2.80 5.48 43.09
CA THR A 421 2.71 4.82 41.78
C THR A 421 1.52 5.35 40.97
N THR A 422 0.37 5.58 41.63
CA THR A 422 -0.84 6.16 41.00
C THR A 422 -0.56 7.57 40.43
N LEU A 423 0.29 8.36 41.07
CA LEU A 423 0.71 9.66 40.57
C LEU A 423 1.57 9.52 39.31
N LEU A 424 2.54 8.59 39.29
CA LEU A 424 3.32 8.31 38.07
C LEU A 424 2.41 7.83 36.92
N GLU A 425 1.45 6.95 37.21
CA GLU A 425 0.44 6.51 36.24
C GLU A 425 -0.37 7.70 35.69
N ALA A 426 -0.78 8.64 36.54
CA ALA A 426 -1.51 9.84 36.11
C ALA A 426 -0.67 10.71 35.15
N ILE A 427 0.59 10.94 35.49
CA ILE A 427 1.52 11.71 34.64
C ILE A 427 1.72 10.98 33.30
N TYR A 428 1.83 9.64 33.32
CA TYR A 428 1.92 8.83 32.11
C TYR A 428 0.69 9.03 31.22
N LEU A 429 -0.51 8.85 31.77
CA LEU A 429 -1.77 9.01 31.03
C LEU A 429 -1.91 10.42 30.44
N LEU A 430 -1.52 11.45 31.19
CA LEU A 430 -1.50 12.83 30.69
C LEU A 430 -0.56 12.97 29.49
N CYS A 431 0.59 12.30 29.47
CA CYS A 431 1.49 12.30 28.31
C CYS A 431 0.94 11.51 27.11
N ARG A 432 0.23 10.41 27.38
CA ARG A 432 -0.36 9.55 26.33
C ARG A 432 -1.59 10.15 25.67
N GLN A 433 -2.21 11.19 26.25
CA GLN A 433 -3.32 11.93 25.64
C GLN A 433 -4.43 10.97 25.19
N ASN A 434 -4.90 11.04 23.93
CA ASN A 434 -5.96 10.18 23.42
C ASN A 434 -5.50 8.79 22.94
N ASP A 435 -4.28 8.37 23.26
CA ASP A 435 -3.78 7.03 22.95
C ASP A 435 -4.28 5.99 23.97
N PHE A 436 -5.20 5.13 23.53
CA PHE A 436 -5.72 4.01 24.33
C PHE A 436 -4.63 3.07 24.84
N PHE A 437 -3.52 2.92 24.10
CA PHE A 437 -2.40 2.08 24.53
C PHE A 437 -1.81 2.56 25.86
N GLY A 438 -1.87 3.86 26.15
CA GLY A 438 -1.42 4.41 27.43
C GLY A 438 -2.17 3.82 28.62
N LEU A 439 -3.50 3.74 28.51
CA LEU A 439 -4.36 3.14 29.52
C LEU A 439 -4.12 1.63 29.65
N LEU A 440 -4.01 0.94 28.50
CA LEU A 440 -3.68 -0.47 28.44
C LEU A 440 -2.39 -0.79 29.21
N GLU A 441 -1.35 0.01 28.97
CA GLU A 441 -0.05 -0.20 29.55
C GLU A 441 -0.03 0.00 31.07
N VAL A 442 -0.73 1.02 31.58
CA VAL A 442 -0.87 1.26 33.03
C VAL A 442 -1.55 0.09 33.73
N ILE A 443 -2.69 -0.37 33.19
CA ILE A 443 -3.45 -1.48 33.79
C ILE A 443 -2.65 -2.78 33.72
N ARG A 444 -1.98 -3.04 32.60
CA ARG A 444 -1.14 -4.22 32.42
C ARG A 444 0.02 -4.26 33.40
N ARG A 445 0.72 -3.12 33.59
CA ARG A 445 1.83 -3.01 34.53
C ARG A 445 1.39 -3.34 35.95
N ARG A 446 0.24 -2.82 36.35
CA ARG A 446 -0.35 -3.09 37.66
C ARG A 446 -0.75 -4.57 37.82
N GLY A 447 -1.33 -5.18 36.78
CA GLY A 447 -1.71 -6.60 36.78
C GLY A 447 -0.53 -7.56 36.68
N LYS A 448 0.67 -7.09 36.30
CA LYS A 448 1.84 -7.91 35.96
C LYS A 448 1.52 -8.95 34.87
N ILE A 449 0.70 -8.57 33.90
CA ILE A 449 0.22 -9.45 32.82
C ILE A 449 1.06 -9.20 31.55
N ALA A 450 1.35 -10.26 30.80
CA ALA A 450 1.95 -10.14 29.47
C ALA A 450 0.96 -9.51 28.47
N GLU A 451 1.45 -8.88 27.42
CA GLU A 451 0.61 -8.10 26.48
C GLU A 451 -0.46 -8.94 25.78
N ASP A 452 -0.11 -10.17 25.43
CA ASP A 452 -0.93 -11.16 24.73
C ASP A 452 -1.94 -11.88 25.64
N ARG A 453 -1.90 -11.63 26.96
CA ARG A 453 -2.70 -12.35 27.96
C ARG A 453 -3.73 -11.48 28.69
N ILE A 454 -3.96 -10.25 28.24
CA ILE A 454 -4.96 -9.38 28.87
C ILE A 454 -6.35 -9.91 28.56
N ASN A 455 -7.07 -10.33 29.61
CA ASN A 455 -8.49 -10.63 29.50
C ASN A 455 -9.30 -9.32 29.41
N PRO A 456 -10.15 -9.13 28.37
CA PRO A 456 -10.92 -7.90 28.18
C PRO A 456 -11.89 -7.56 29.31
N GLU A 457 -12.53 -8.56 29.92
CA GLU A 457 -13.44 -8.35 31.04
C GLU A 457 -12.70 -7.82 32.27
N TRP A 458 -11.61 -8.49 32.66
CA TRP A 458 -10.76 -8.04 33.75
C TRP A 458 -10.19 -6.64 33.49
N PHE A 459 -9.80 -6.35 32.24
CA PHE A 459 -9.29 -5.03 31.87
C PHE A 459 -10.30 -3.92 32.19
N ILE A 460 -11.56 -4.08 31.80
CA ILE A 460 -12.64 -3.12 32.06
C ILE A 460 -12.86 -2.95 33.56
N GLU A 461 -12.86 -4.05 34.33
CA GLU A 461 -12.99 -4.00 35.80
C GLU A 461 -11.90 -3.18 36.49
N GLN A 462 -10.72 -3.03 35.87
CA GLN A 462 -9.63 -2.23 36.41
C GLN A 462 -9.71 -0.73 36.07
N ILE A 463 -10.59 -0.32 35.15
CA ILE A 463 -10.75 1.08 34.75
C ILE A 463 -11.63 1.79 35.80
N PRO A 464 -11.16 2.89 36.42
CA PRO A 464 -12.03 3.74 37.22
C PRO A 464 -13.16 4.37 36.37
N PRO A 465 -14.36 4.63 36.93
CA PRO A 465 -15.49 5.18 36.19
C PRO A 465 -15.16 6.48 35.43
N GLU A 466 -14.36 7.33 36.06
CA GLU A 466 -13.89 8.59 35.50
C GLU A 466 -12.46 8.84 35.95
N ILE A 467 -11.63 9.31 35.02
CA ILE A 467 -10.27 9.78 35.27
C ILE A 467 -10.19 11.20 34.71
N ASP A 468 -9.73 12.16 35.52
CA ASP A 468 -9.51 13.55 35.11
C ASP A 468 -8.15 14.01 35.64
N ILE A 469 -7.25 14.33 34.70
CA ILE A 469 -5.89 14.75 34.97
C ILE A 469 -5.58 15.96 34.09
N SER A 470 -4.93 16.97 34.67
CA SER A 470 -4.46 18.14 33.94
C SER A 470 -3.07 18.59 34.39
N GLY A 471 -2.43 19.42 33.59
CA GLY A 471 -1.14 19.99 33.90
C GLY A 471 -0.75 21.11 32.95
N GLN A 472 0.33 21.81 33.30
CA GLN A 472 0.91 22.86 32.48
C GLN A 472 2.20 22.33 31.84
N PHE A 473 2.17 22.10 30.53
CA PHE A 473 3.26 21.53 29.74
C PHE A 473 3.61 22.47 28.59
N ASP A 474 4.90 22.77 28.41
CA ASP A 474 5.40 23.67 27.36
C ASP A 474 4.62 24.98 27.25
N LYS A 475 4.35 25.57 28.43
CA LYS A 475 3.58 26.83 28.60
C LYS A 475 2.13 26.78 28.12
N ALA A 476 1.59 25.60 27.83
CA ALA A 476 0.19 25.37 27.51
C ALA A 476 -0.49 24.45 28.53
N LYS A 477 -1.82 24.62 28.66
CA LYS A 477 -2.64 23.70 29.45
C LYS A 477 -2.83 22.40 28.70
N SER A 478 -2.64 21.29 29.41
CA SER A 478 -2.91 19.94 28.94
C SER A 478 -3.93 19.26 29.86
N THR A 479 -4.88 18.52 29.27
CA THR A 479 -5.90 17.77 30.01
C THR A 479 -6.15 16.43 29.36
N VAL A 480 -6.42 15.40 30.14
CA VAL A 480 -6.94 14.11 29.69
C VAL A 480 -8.10 13.69 30.59
N GLN A 481 -9.19 13.26 29.94
CA GLN A 481 -10.37 12.70 30.57
C GLN A 481 -10.62 11.32 29.98
N ILE A 482 -10.77 10.31 30.83
CA ILE A 482 -11.05 8.92 30.42
C ILE A 482 -12.33 8.47 31.10
N LYS A 483 -13.25 7.92 30.31
CA LYS A 483 -14.51 7.36 30.78
C LYS A 483 -14.76 6.04 30.08
N HIS A 484 -15.45 5.12 30.74
CA HIS A 484 -15.93 3.90 30.10
C HIS A 484 -17.42 3.72 30.36
N TYR A 485 -18.14 3.19 29.38
CA TYR A 485 -19.59 3.04 29.44
C TYR A 485 -20.11 2.01 28.44
N LYS A 486 -21.36 1.57 28.64
CA LYS A 486 -22.09 0.77 27.65
C LYS A 486 -22.78 1.68 26.64
N GLU A 487 -22.44 1.54 25.37
CA GLU A 487 -23.07 2.29 24.27
C GLU A 487 -24.51 1.83 24.04
N GLU A 488 -25.42 2.78 23.87
CA GLU A 488 -26.78 2.55 23.41
C GLU A 488 -26.88 2.66 21.88
N ASN A 489 -26.01 1.96 21.15
CA ASN A 489 -26.00 1.98 19.69
C ASN A 489 -26.54 0.65 19.12
N ASN A 490 -27.54 0.73 18.24
CA ASN A 490 -28.17 -0.44 17.62
C ASN A 490 -27.36 -1.06 16.47
N GLN A 491 -26.31 -0.38 15.99
CA GLN A 491 -25.42 -0.90 14.94
C GLN A 491 -24.28 -1.77 15.47
N ILE A 492 -24.07 -1.80 16.80
CA ILE A 492 -23.03 -2.62 17.42
C ILE A 492 -23.54 -4.04 17.61
N ASP A 493 -22.73 -5.04 17.25
CA ASP A 493 -23.00 -6.44 17.59
C ASP A 493 -22.92 -6.64 19.12
N LYS A 494 -24.09 -6.59 19.77
CA LYS A 494 -24.22 -6.71 21.23
C LYS A 494 -23.85 -8.09 21.77
N SER A 495 -23.64 -9.10 20.91
CA SER A 495 -23.36 -10.48 21.34
C SER A 495 -22.01 -10.63 22.03
N PHE A 496 -21.03 -9.81 21.62
CA PHE A 496 -19.66 -9.85 22.14
C PHE A 496 -19.19 -8.51 22.70
N TYR A 497 -19.95 -7.44 22.52
CA TYR A 497 -19.63 -6.12 23.05
C TYR A 497 -19.63 -6.12 24.58
N LEU A 498 -18.56 -5.56 25.16
CA LEU A 498 -18.45 -5.36 26.60
C LEU A 498 -18.77 -3.91 26.97
N GLU A 499 -17.81 -3.02 26.76
CA GLU A 499 -17.92 -1.58 27.03
C GLU A 499 -17.03 -0.80 26.07
N SER A 500 -17.27 0.50 25.99
CA SER A 500 -16.48 1.44 25.22
C SER A 500 -15.73 2.37 26.15
N VAL A 501 -14.46 2.61 25.82
CA VAL A 501 -13.58 3.53 26.52
C VAL A 501 -13.40 4.76 25.66
N GLU A 502 -13.78 5.90 26.21
CA GLU A 502 -13.64 7.20 25.58
C GLU A 502 -12.51 7.97 26.26
N ILE A 503 -11.55 8.45 25.46
CA ILE A 503 -10.48 9.33 25.92
C ILE A 503 -10.61 10.67 25.21
N SER A 504 -10.88 11.72 25.98
CA SER A 504 -10.93 13.09 25.50
C SER A 504 -9.73 13.84 26.05
N SER A 505 -8.94 14.47 25.18
CA SER A 505 -7.77 15.24 25.60
C SER A 505 -7.74 16.62 24.95
N ARG A 506 -7.10 17.57 25.63
CA ARG A 506 -6.87 18.92 25.10
C ARG A 506 -5.45 19.32 25.41
N TYR A 507 -4.76 19.88 24.41
CA TYR A 507 -3.46 20.49 24.58
C TYR A 507 -3.40 21.78 23.74
N ALA A 508 -3.20 22.91 24.43
CA ALA A 508 -3.39 24.23 23.83
C ALA A 508 -4.76 24.33 23.13
N GLU A 509 -4.78 24.64 21.84
CA GLU A 509 -6.01 24.75 21.02
C GLU A 509 -6.47 23.39 20.45
N ASN A 510 -5.64 22.36 20.51
CA ASN A 510 -5.97 21.05 19.96
C ASN A 510 -6.85 20.27 20.93
N SER A 511 -8.03 19.86 20.47
CA SER A 511 -8.87 18.88 21.17
C SER A 511 -8.88 17.58 20.37
N LEU A 512 -8.63 16.47 21.06
CA LEU A 512 -8.59 15.13 20.49
C LEU A 512 -9.53 14.21 21.24
N LYS A 513 -10.08 13.26 20.51
CA LYS A 513 -10.96 12.25 21.06
C LYS A 513 -10.64 10.90 20.44
N SER A 514 -10.67 9.84 21.25
CA SER A 514 -10.65 8.47 20.78
C SER A 514 -11.72 7.66 21.51
N LEU A 515 -12.34 6.74 20.76
CA LEU A 515 -13.35 5.82 21.26
C LEU A 515 -12.88 4.40 20.93
N THR A 516 -12.60 3.60 21.95
CA THR A 516 -12.20 2.20 21.79
C THR A 516 -13.30 1.29 22.30
N ARG A 517 -13.93 0.52 21.41
CA ARG A 517 -14.91 -0.51 21.73
C ARG A 517 -14.20 -1.82 22.06
N ILE A 518 -14.55 -2.39 23.20
CA ILE A 518 -13.94 -3.62 23.69
C ILE A 518 -14.94 -4.77 23.54
N PHE A 519 -14.45 -5.89 23.00
CA PHE A 519 -15.24 -7.07 22.74
C PHE A 519 -14.65 -8.30 23.45
N LYS A 520 -15.52 -9.26 23.77
CA LYS A 520 -15.17 -10.59 24.25
C LYS A 520 -14.86 -11.51 23.08
N GLY A 521 -13.68 -12.12 23.06
CA GLY A 521 -13.31 -13.11 22.04
C GLY A 521 -13.18 -12.57 20.61
N ARG A 522 -13.16 -11.24 20.45
CA ARG A 522 -12.90 -10.52 19.20
C ARG A 522 -11.88 -9.42 19.45
N GLU A 523 -11.30 -8.91 18.37
CA GLU A 523 -10.40 -7.76 18.45
C GLU A 523 -11.19 -6.49 18.84
N ARG A 524 -10.50 -5.56 19.52
CA ARG A 524 -11.05 -4.24 19.87
C ARG A 524 -11.08 -3.34 18.63
N GLU A 525 -11.99 -2.37 18.63
CA GLU A 525 -12.11 -1.38 17.55
C GLU A 525 -11.83 0.02 18.10
N THR A 526 -10.89 0.75 17.52
CA THR A 526 -10.58 2.14 17.92
C THR A 526 -10.99 3.12 16.81
N GLN A 527 -11.75 4.14 17.18
CA GLN A 527 -12.15 5.25 16.31
C GLN A 527 -11.54 6.55 16.84
N ALA A 528 -10.74 7.23 16.03
CA ALA A 528 -10.17 8.53 16.33
C ALA A 528 -9.82 9.26 15.02
N ASP A 529 -9.97 10.58 14.98
CA ASP A 529 -9.54 11.38 13.82
C ASP A 529 -8.01 11.35 13.65
N ARG A 530 -7.31 11.37 14.79
CA ARG A 530 -5.85 11.30 14.90
C ARG A 530 -5.47 10.97 16.34
N ILE A 531 -4.37 10.26 16.52
CA ILE A 531 -3.78 10.00 17.84
C ILE A 531 -2.48 10.77 17.97
N LYS A 532 -2.36 11.52 19.07
CA LYS A 532 -1.12 12.22 19.41
C LYS A 532 -0.74 11.94 20.85
N ILE A 533 0.54 12.13 21.16
CA ILE A 533 1.08 12.13 22.52
C ILE A 533 1.75 13.49 22.79
N LEU A 534 1.82 13.93 24.04
CA LEU A 534 2.50 15.20 24.38
C LEU A 534 3.98 15.14 24.05
N CYS A 535 4.63 14.07 24.51
CA CYS A 535 6.07 13.89 24.40
C CYS A 535 6.43 12.39 24.51
N PRO A 536 7.66 12.00 24.17
CA PRO A 536 8.19 10.68 24.50
C PRO A 536 8.11 10.45 26.01
N SER A 537 7.43 9.38 26.42
CA SER A 537 7.20 9.05 27.83
C SER A 537 7.62 7.62 28.10
N VAL A 538 8.61 7.41 28.96
CA VAL A 538 9.09 6.07 29.32
C VAL A 538 8.83 5.80 30.80
N PHE A 539 8.23 4.65 31.10
CA PHE A 539 7.91 4.24 32.46
C PHE A 539 8.68 2.97 32.83
N SER A 540 9.37 2.98 33.96
CA SER A 540 10.05 1.83 34.57
C SER A 540 9.51 1.52 35.97
N SER A 541 9.36 0.23 36.27
CA SER A 541 8.96 -0.28 37.58
C SER A 541 9.66 -1.62 37.82
N PRO A 542 10.14 -1.90 39.05
CA PRO A 542 10.85 -3.14 39.35
C PRO A 542 10.03 -4.41 39.20
N PHE A 543 8.71 -4.31 39.33
CA PHE A 543 7.84 -5.48 39.42
C PHE A 543 7.25 -5.90 38.08
N PHE A 544 7.65 -5.23 37.00
CA PHE A 544 7.26 -5.60 35.66
C PHE A 544 8.18 -6.69 35.12
N LEU A 545 7.64 -7.63 34.34
CA LEU A 545 8.43 -8.66 33.68
C LEU A 545 9.51 -7.95 32.84
N ASN A 546 10.79 -8.13 33.20
CA ASN A 546 11.93 -7.66 32.43
C ASN A 546 12.01 -8.46 31.13
N GLU A 547 11.11 -8.17 30.21
CA GLU A 547 11.05 -8.69 28.86
C GLU A 547 12.27 -8.14 28.08
N PRO A 548 13.32 -8.94 27.83
CA PRO A 548 14.59 -8.43 27.29
C PRO A 548 14.40 -7.71 25.95
N HIS A 549 13.42 -8.17 25.17
CA HIS A 549 13.06 -7.59 23.88
C HIS A 549 12.56 -6.13 23.95
N ARG A 550 12.08 -5.66 25.12
CA ARG A 550 11.73 -4.25 25.31
C ARG A 550 12.95 -3.37 25.45
N TYR A 551 13.94 -3.85 26.20
CA TYR A 551 15.20 -3.13 26.44
C TYR A 551 16.10 -3.13 25.21
N ALA A 552 15.93 -4.08 24.28
CA ALA A 552 16.62 -4.07 22.99
C ALA A 552 16.40 -2.75 22.23
N GLN A 553 15.16 -2.24 22.18
CA GLN A 553 14.87 -0.95 21.53
C GLN A 553 15.60 0.22 22.22
N PHE A 554 15.62 0.23 23.55
CA PHE A 554 16.32 1.25 24.33
C PHE A 554 17.83 1.18 24.16
N HIS A 555 18.39 -0.03 24.04
CA HIS A 555 19.79 -0.27 23.71
C HIS A 555 20.12 0.29 22.32
N TYR A 556 19.36 -0.04 21.28
CA TYR A 556 19.59 0.50 19.94
C TYR A 556 19.56 2.03 19.90
N LYS A 557 18.63 2.67 20.62
CA LYS A 557 18.58 4.13 20.75
C LYS A 557 19.80 4.70 21.48
N SER A 558 20.29 4.00 22.49
CA SER A 558 21.50 4.39 23.22
C SER A 558 22.77 4.26 22.36
N VAL A 559 22.83 3.27 21.47
CA VAL A 559 23.89 3.15 20.44
C VAL A 559 23.80 4.31 19.44
N GLN A 560 22.61 4.58 18.89
CA GLN A 560 22.40 5.64 17.90
C GLN A 560 22.73 7.04 18.44
N SER A 561 22.34 7.32 19.67
CA SER A 561 22.64 8.59 20.36
C SER A 561 24.07 8.67 20.91
N LYS A 562 24.87 7.61 20.75
CA LYS A 562 26.25 7.48 21.28
C LYS A 562 26.34 7.63 22.80
N SER A 563 25.26 7.36 23.53
CA SER A 563 25.26 7.38 25.00
C SER A 563 25.64 6.05 25.62
N LEU A 564 25.51 4.93 24.89
CA LEU A 564 25.87 3.61 25.42
C LEU A 564 27.32 3.57 25.97
N PRO A 565 28.35 4.09 25.27
CA PRO A 565 29.71 4.13 25.82
C PRO A 565 29.79 4.87 27.16
N LYS A 566 29.05 5.97 27.32
CA LYS A 566 28.98 6.73 28.58
C LYS A 566 28.32 5.93 29.71
N ILE A 567 27.29 5.13 29.39
CA ILE A 567 26.63 4.23 30.35
C ILE A 567 27.60 3.12 30.81
N VAL A 568 28.28 2.48 29.86
CA VAL A 568 29.27 1.43 30.16
C VAL A 568 30.44 2.02 30.95
N GLU A 569 30.92 3.20 30.60
CA GLU A 569 31.97 3.92 31.33
C GLU A 569 31.56 4.22 32.77
N PHE A 570 30.34 4.73 33.00
CA PHE A 570 29.80 4.93 34.35
C PHE A 570 29.77 3.62 35.14
N ILE A 571 29.27 2.53 34.54
CA ILE A 571 29.24 1.20 35.17
C ILE A 571 30.66 0.77 35.57
N ARG A 572 31.61 0.88 34.65
CA ARG A 572 33.01 0.53 34.88
C ARG A 572 33.62 1.36 36.00
N GLU A 573 33.47 2.67 35.99
CA GLU A 573 34.13 3.53 36.98
C GLU A 573 33.47 3.50 38.37
N LYS A 574 32.15 3.36 38.43
CA LYS A 574 31.37 3.65 39.64
C LYS A 574 30.71 2.43 40.26
N VAL A 575 30.49 1.36 39.47
CA VAL A 575 29.74 0.16 39.87
C VAL A 575 30.66 -1.07 39.93
N ILE A 576 31.22 -1.51 38.79
CA ILE A 576 32.10 -2.69 38.68
C ILE A 576 33.28 -2.38 37.75
N GLY A 577 34.48 -2.22 38.32
CA GLY A 577 35.72 -1.86 37.62
C GLY A 577 36.27 -2.86 36.59
N THR A 578 35.67 -4.04 36.50
CA THR A 578 36.12 -5.14 35.63
C THR A 578 35.29 -5.24 34.35
N VAL A 579 34.12 -4.61 34.30
CA VAL A 579 33.26 -4.58 33.12
C VAL A 579 33.87 -3.69 32.05
N GLU A 580 34.08 -4.23 30.86
CA GLU A 580 34.63 -3.53 29.70
C GLU A 580 33.55 -3.10 28.73
N ASP A 581 32.55 -3.96 28.50
CA ASP A 581 31.46 -3.72 27.55
C ASP A 581 30.19 -4.49 27.92
N ILE A 582 29.03 -3.96 27.50
CA ILE A 582 27.72 -4.63 27.60
C ILE A 582 27.03 -4.51 26.25
N ARG A 583 26.84 -5.64 25.57
CA ARG A 583 26.29 -5.69 24.21
C ARG A 583 25.03 -6.54 24.15
N LEU A 584 24.10 -6.16 23.28
CA LEU A 584 22.96 -6.99 22.92
C LEU A 584 23.43 -8.10 21.96
N ALA A 585 23.05 -9.35 22.21
CA ALA A 585 23.44 -10.52 21.42
C ALA A 585 22.29 -11.52 21.22
N ASP A 586 22.47 -12.36 20.20
CA ASP A 586 21.65 -13.51 19.81
C ASP A 586 20.18 -13.19 19.46
N GLU A 587 19.50 -14.17 18.86
CA GLU A 587 18.07 -14.09 18.53
C GLU A 587 17.16 -13.89 19.76
N MET A 588 17.65 -14.31 20.93
CA MET A 588 16.95 -14.16 22.20
C MET A 588 17.03 -12.74 22.79
N GLN A 589 17.76 -11.81 22.14
CA GLN A 589 17.95 -10.42 22.58
C GLN A 589 18.46 -10.31 24.02
N ARG A 590 19.51 -11.10 24.32
CA ARG A 590 20.16 -11.15 25.64
C ARG A 590 21.26 -10.10 25.72
N PHE A 591 21.58 -9.65 26.93
CA PHE A 591 22.69 -8.73 27.15
C PHE A 591 23.91 -9.51 27.62
N LEU A 592 24.98 -9.51 26.85
CA LEU A 592 26.25 -10.14 27.20
C LEU A 592 27.24 -9.10 27.70
N VAL A 593 27.93 -9.43 28.79
CA VAL A 593 28.92 -8.59 29.45
C VAL A 593 30.31 -9.13 29.14
N THR A 594 31.16 -8.26 28.58
CA THR A 594 32.60 -8.49 28.47
C THR A 594 33.24 -7.98 29.75
N ASP A 595 33.86 -8.87 30.51
CA ASP A 595 34.51 -8.55 31.78
C ASP A 595 35.89 -9.20 31.82
N ARG A 596 36.91 -8.42 32.19
CA ARG A 596 38.32 -8.81 32.14
C ARG A 596 38.71 -9.94 33.09
N VAL A 597 37.87 -10.25 34.09
CA VAL A 597 38.14 -11.31 35.08
C VAL A 597 37.69 -12.67 34.55
N PHE A 598 36.70 -12.71 33.67
CA PHE A 598 36.15 -13.94 33.14
C PHE A 598 36.76 -14.26 31.77
N LYS A 599 37.00 -15.56 31.51
CA LYS A 599 37.53 -16.02 30.22
C LYS A 599 36.50 -15.95 29.09
N GLU A 600 35.22 -16.02 29.43
CA GLU A 600 34.10 -16.03 28.50
C GLU A 600 33.15 -14.87 28.83
N THR A 601 32.43 -14.39 27.81
CA THR A 601 31.38 -13.38 28.01
C THR A 601 30.21 -13.98 28.78
N LEU A 602 29.74 -13.28 29.80
CA LEU A 602 28.66 -13.74 30.67
C LEU A 602 27.35 -13.06 30.30
N ASP A 603 26.23 -13.73 30.56
CA ASP A 603 24.92 -13.07 30.50
C ASP A 603 24.81 -12.01 31.62
N LEU A 604 24.23 -10.85 31.32
CA LEU A 604 23.96 -9.79 32.28
C LEU A 604 23.10 -10.31 33.44
N THR A 605 22.25 -11.31 33.21
CA THR A 605 21.47 -11.96 34.28
C THR A 605 22.35 -12.68 35.30
N GLY A 606 23.60 -13.00 34.95
CA GLY A 606 24.60 -13.56 35.87
C GLY A 606 25.21 -12.53 36.83
N TYR A 607 24.99 -11.23 36.62
CA TYR A 607 25.41 -10.16 37.53
C TYR A 607 24.29 -9.79 38.50
N GLY A 608 24.65 -9.15 39.62
CA GLY A 608 23.68 -8.72 40.63
C GLY A 608 22.62 -7.76 40.09
N GLU A 609 21.39 -7.87 40.61
CA GLU A 609 20.21 -7.11 40.15
C GLU A 609 20.43 -5.58 40.16
N GLY A 610 21.22 -5.06 41.10
CA GLY A 610 21.59 -3.65 41.13
C GLY A 610 22.32 -3.16 39.87
N LEU A 611 23.23 -3.96 39.32
CA LEU A 611 23.90 -3.63 38.05
C LEU A 611 22.89 -3.63 36.91
N GLN A 612 22.07 -4.68 36.82
CA GLN A 612 21.07 -4.83 35.78
C GLN A 612 20.13 -3.62 35.78
N ARG A 613 19.66 -3.21 36.97
CA ARG A 613 18.78 -2.06 37.13
C ARG A 613 19.42 -0.74 36.72
N ILE A 614 20.67 -0.49 37.14
CA ILE A 614 21.41 0.71 36.73
C ILE A 614 21.52 0.76 35.20
N PHE A 615 21.92 -0.35 34.57
CA PHE A 615 22.03 -0.44 33.13
C PHE A 615 20.68 -0.19 32.44
N PHE A 616 19.63 -0.92 32.83
CA PHE A 616 18.31 -0.81 32.22
C PHE A 616 17.68 0.57 32.38
N ILE A 617 17.77 1.20 33.56
CA ILE A 617 17.28 2.57 33.77
C ILE A 617 18.07 3.56 32.89
N SER A 618 19.39 3.39 32.77
CA SER A 618 20.23 4.28 31.96
C SER A 618 19.86 4.22 30.47
N LEU A 619 19.51 3.04 29.94
CA LEU A 619 19.08 2.88 28.55
C LEU A 619 17.79 3.66 28.22
N LEU A 620 16.93 3.92 29.21
CA LEU A 620 15.63 4.57 28.99
C LEU A 620 15.78 6.00 28.47
N PHE A 621 16.84 6.70 28.88
CA PHE A 621 17.00 8.13 28.61
C PHE A 621 17.07 8.48 27.14
N ALA A 622 17.78 7.68 26.34
CA ALA A 622 17.88 7.90 24.90
C ALA A 622 16.52 7.79 24.20
N SER A 623 15.60 7.00 24.75
CA SER A 623 14.26 6.80 24.16
C SER A 623 13.23 7.80 24.67
N ALA A 624 13.52 8.46 25.79
CA ALA A 624 12.72 9.53 26.37
C ALA A 624 13.21 10.94 25.97
N GLN A 625 14.14 11.04 25.03
CA GLN A 625 14.75 12.32 24.62
C GLN A 625 13.69 13.40 24.32
N ASN A 626 13.89 14.61 24.86
CA ASN A 626 12.92 15.71 24.83
C ASN A 626 11.55 15.30 25.40
N GLY A 627 11.53 14.63 26.55
CA GLY A 627 10.31 14.05 27.10
C GLY A 627 10.43 13.73 28.57
N ILE A 628 9.72 12.69 29.03
CA ILE A 628 9.68 12.35 30.46
C ILE A 628 10.09 10.91 30.76
N ILE A 629 10.65 10.72 31.94
CA ILE A 629 10.99 9.43 32.51
C ILE A 629 10.30 9.27 33.86
N LEU A 630 9.57 8.18 34.01
CA LEU A 630 8.88 7.79 35.23
C LEU A 630 9.58 6.55 35.80
N ILE A 631 10.12 6.63 37.00
CA ILE A 631 10.78 5.49 37.66
C ILE A 631 10.12 5.24 39.00
N ASP A 632 9.45 4.10 39.10
CA ASP A 632 8.90 3.64 40.36
C ASP A 632 9.98 2.94 41.20
N GLU A 633 9.99 3.21 42.51
CA GLU A 633 10.90 2.64 43.51
C GLU A 633 12.36 2.65 43.07
N PHE A 634 12.90 3.84 42.80
CA PHE A 634 14.22 4.01 42.19
C PHE A 634 15.32 3.17 42.87
N GLU A 635 15.34 3.12 44.20
CA GLU A 635 16.36 2.47 45.02
C GLU A 635 16.36 0.94 44.97
N ASN A 636 15.28 0.31 44.52
CA ASN A 636 15.10 -1.12 44.75
C ASN A 636 16.23 -1.94 44.08
N ALA A 637 16.76 -2.94 44.77
CA ALA A 637 17.95 -3.73 44.41
C ALA A 637 19.30 -2.97 44.23
N ILE A 638 19.36 -1.66 44.47
CA ILE A 638 20.60 -0.86 44.41
C ILE A 638 21.16 -0.65 45.81
N HIS A 639 22.42 -1.02 46.02
CA HIS A 639 23.11 -0.79 47.29
C HIS A 639 23.24 0.71 47.61
N THR A 640 23.05 1.09 48.87
CA THR A 640 22.97 2.50 49.32
C THR A 640 24.13 3.38 48.85
N GLU A 641 25.35 2.86 48.86
CA GLU A 641 26.54 3.58 48.36
C GLU A 641 26.51 3.88 46.86
N LEU A 642 25.88 3.01 46.06
CA LEU A 642 25.73 3.21 44.62
C LEU A 642 24.61 4.20 44.29
N ILE A 643 23.60 4.33 45.16
CA ILE A 643 22.48 5.25 44.94
C ILE A 643 22.98 6.69 44.79
N ALA A 644 23.94 7.12 45.62
CA ALA A 644 24.54 8.45 45.52
C ALA A 644 25.23 8.72 44.18
N LYS A 645 26.06 7.76 43.72
CA LYS A 645 26.76 7.85 42.44
C LYS A 645 25.76 7.84 41.27
N PHE A 646 24.73 7.00 41.36
CA PHE A 646 23.73 6.87 40.32
C PHE A 646 22.80 8.08 40.25
N ALA A 647 22.46 8.70 41.39
CA ALA A 647 21.70 9.95 41.41
C ALA A 647 22.40 11.08 40.64
N GLY A 648 23.73 11.21 40.79
CA GLY A 648 24.52 12.14 39.99
C GLY A 648 24.49 11.82 38.49
N PHE A 649 24.57 10.53 38.14
CA PHE A 649 24.47 10.11 36.74
C PHE A 649 23.08 10.34 36.12
N ILE A 650 22.00 10.19 36.90
CA ILE A 650 20.63 10.54 36.49
C ILE A 650 20.52 12.05 36.20
N ASP A 651 21.14 12.92 37.01
CA ASP A 651 21.24 14.35 36.74
C ASP A 651 21.91 14.61 35.39
N GLU A 652 23.07 14.01 35.14
CA GLU A 652 23.78 14.13 33.86
C GLU A 652 22.97 13.65 32.66
N LEU A 653 22.34 12.47 32.74
CA LEU A 653 21.55 11.93 31.65
C LEU A 653 20.30 12.77 31.39
N SER A 654 19.65 13.30 32.44
CA SER A 654 18.47 14.16 32.29
C SER A 654 18.77 15.46 31.54
N LYS A 655 19.98 16.01 31.73
CA LYS A 655 20.48 17.17 30.99
C LYS A 655 20.85 16.81 29.56
N LEU A 656 21.59 15.71 29.38
CA LEU A 656 22.04 15.25 28.06
C LEU A 656 20.87 15.00 27.10
N PHE A 657 19.79 14.41 27.59
CA PHE A 657 18.63 14.04 26.79
C PHE A 657 17.47 15.02 26.87
N ASN A 658 17.62 16.13 27.61
CA ASN A 658 16.56 17.09 27.88
C ASN A 658 15.27 16.39 28.36
N THR A 659 15.37 15.65 29.47
CA THR A 659 14.23 14.91 30.03
C THR A 659 13.85 15.42 31.42
N GLN A 660 12.56 15.36 31.71
CA GLN A 660 12.03 15.55 33.07
C GLN A 660 11.83 14.18 33.73
N VAL A 661 12.42 14.01 34.91
CA VAL A 661 12.45 12.75 35.65
C VAL A 661 11.50 12.84 36.83
N PHE A 662 10.64 11.84 36.97
CA PHE A 662 9.75 11.66 38.11
C PHE A 662 10.05 10.32 38.76
N LEU A 663 10.40 10.38 40.04
CA LEU A 663 10.91 9.26 40.80
C LEU A 663 10.02 9.03 42.01
N THR A 664 9.76 7.78 42.36
CA THR A 664 9.22 7.45 43.67
C THR A 664 10.29 6.72 44.50
N SER A 665 10.25 6.95 45.82
CA SER A 665 11.16 6.26 46.74
C SER A 665 10.55 6.07 48.13
N HIS A 666 10.86 4.93 48.73
CA HIS A 666 10.61 4.59 50.13
C HIS A 666 11.88 4.69 50.99
N SER A 667 13.04 4.97 50.39
CA SER A 667 14.33 5.04 51.08
C SER A 667 14.71 6.49 51.42
N LYS A 668 15.04 6.73 52.69
CA LYS A 668 15.62 8.02 53.10
C LYS A 668 17.00 8.21 52.49
N GLU A 669 17.77 7.13 52.40
CA GLU A 669 19.11 7.12 51.81
C GLU A 669 19.05 7.57 50.35
N CYS A 670 18.04 7.13 49.61
CA CYS A 670 17.78 7.56 48.23
C CYS A 670 17.42 9.05 48.15
N ILE A 671 16.49 9.49 48.98
CA ILE A 671 16.07 10.90 49.05
C ILE A 671 17.28 11.80 49.38
N ASP A 672 18.05 11.46 50.42
CA ASP A 672 19.27 12.16 50.82
C ASP A 672 20.31 12.16 49.69
N ALA A 673 20.47 11.02 48.98
CA ALA A 673 21.42 10.88 47.89
C ALA A 673 21.15 11.89 46.77
N PHE A 674 19.91 12.04 46.31
CA PHE A 674 19.58 13.04 45.29
C PHE A 674 19.79 14.47 45.80
N VAL A 675 19.38 14.77 47.03
CA VAL A 675 19.56 16.11 47.62
C VAL A 675 21.03 16.52 47.70
N LYS A 676 21.91 15.56 48.01
CA LYS A 676 23.35 15.79 48.20
C LYS A 676 24.14 15.75 46.89
N ASN A 677 23.72 14.97 45.90
CA ASN A 677 24.53 14.70 44.69
C ASN A 677 24.03 15.38 43.41
N ILE A 678 22.84 16.01 43.40
CA ILE A 678 22.43 16.84 42.25
C ILE A 678 23.28 18.12 42.21
N THR A 679 23.85 18.38 41.03
CA THR A 679 24.76 19.50 40.75
C THR A 679 24.05 20.84 40.95
N GLU A 680 22.85 20.98 40.36
CA GLU A 680 22.03 22.19 40.41
C GLU A 680 20.80 21.96 41.27
N ILE A 681 20.89 22.29 42.55
CA ILE A 681 19.82 22.00 43.52
C ILE A 681 18.46 22.65 43.21
N ASN A 682 18.41 23.67 42.36
CA ASN A 682 17.14 24.26 41.90
C ASN A 682 16.40 23.35 40.91
N GLU A 683 17.12 22.46 40.23
CA GLU A 683 16.55 21.48 39.30
C GLU A 683 15.97 20.24 40.01
N LEU A 684 16.05 20.21 41.35
CA LEU A 684 15.40 19.20 42.19
C LEU A 684 14.12 19.75 42.83
N SER A 685 13.08 18.93 42.86
CA SER A 685 11.93 19.08 43.75
C SER A 685 11.74 17.82 44.59
N ALA A 686 11.18 17.99 45.78
CA ALA A 686 10.82 16.89 46.66
C ALA A 686 9.39 17.10 47.16
N CYS A 687 8.57 16.06 47.06
CA CYS A 687 7.16 16.09 47.40
C CYS A 687 6.78 14.87 48.25
N ALA A 688 6.23 15.13 49.44
CA ALA A 688 5.63 14.08 50.27
C ALA A 688 4.13 14.01 50.02
N LEU A 689 3.64 12.81 49.66
CA LEU A 689 2.21 12.51 49.66
C LEU A 689 1.79 12.08 51.06
N VAL A 690 0.97 12.91 51.70
CA VAL A 690 0.51 12.70 53.08
C VAL A 690 -1.01 12.60 53.13
N GLU A 691 -1.49 11.82 54.08
CA GLU A 691 -2.92 11.67 54.32
C GLU A 691 -3.39 12.72 55.33
N ASN A 692 -4.38 13.53 54.93
CA ASN A 692 -4.99 14.57 55.75
C ASN A 692 -6.50 14.52 55.58
N GLU A 693 -7.24 14.31 56.67
CA GLU A 693 -8.72 14.22 56.68
C GLU A 693 -9.27 13.28 55.58
N ASP A 694 -8.73 12.06 55.52
CA ASP A 694 -9.05 11.01 54.53
C ASP A 694 -8.74 11.36 53.06
N ARG A 695 -8.05 12.48 52.80
CA ARG A 695 -7.59 12.88 51.47
C ARG A 695 -6.07 12.86 51.37
N ILE A 696 -5.55 12.59 50.18
CA ILE A 696 -4.11 12.69 49.91
C ILE A 696 -3.78 14.12 49.50
N VAL A 697 -2.83 14.75 50.18
CA VAL A 697 -2.32 16.09 49.86
C VAL A 697 -0.82 16.06 49.61
N ALA A 698 -0.34 16.97 48.76
CA ALA A 698 1.08 17.12 48.44
C ALA A 698 1.74 18.15 49.36
N ARG A 699 2.88 17.79 49.96
CA ARG A 699 3.78 18.73 50.64
C ARG A 699 5.03 18.94 49.83
N GLU A 700 5.14 20.14 49.27
CA GLU A 700 6.09 20.43 48.22
C GLU A 700 7.26 21.30 48.71
N PHE A 701 8.46 20.84 48.42
CA PHE A 701 9.70 21.52 48.74
C PHE A 701 10.54 21.69 47.48
N THR A 702 11.04 22.89 47.25
CA THR A 702 12.15 23.09 46.31
C THR A 702 13.39 22.37 46.83
N GLY A 703 14.31 22.01 45.95
CA GLY A 703 15.54 21.36 46.37
C GLY A 703 16.34 22.18 47.39
N LYS A 704 16.33 23.52 47.29
CA LYS A 704 16.98 24.41 48.27
C LYS A 704 16.31 24.34 49.65
N GLU A 705 14.98 24.42 49.70
CA GLU A 705 14.22 24.30 50.94
C GLU A 705 14.50 22.95 51.60
N PHE A 706 14.44 21.87 50.81
CA PHE A 706 14.62 20.54 51.35
C PHE A 706 16.06 20.24 51.76
N ARG A 707 17.07 20.69 51.00
CA ARG A 707 18.48 20.57 51.39
C ARG A 707 18.74 21.22 52.74
N ARG A 708 18.21 22.41 52.99
CA ARG A 708 18.30 23.09 54.30
C ARG A 708 17.68 22.27 55.42
N LEU A 709 16.54 21.61 55.18
CA LEU A 709 15.90 20.75 56.17
C LEU A 709 16.73 19.50 56.48
N VAL A 710 17.33 18.88 55.45
CA VAL A 710 18.23 17.73 55.62
C VAL A 710 19.50 18.14 56.38
N GLU A 711 20.12 19.27 56.05
CA GLU A 711 21.33 19.78 56.69
C GLU A 711 21.09 20.24 58.13
N ALA A 712 19.98 20.93 58.40
CA ALA A 712 19.69 21.49 59.73
C ALA A 712 19.20 20.44 60.73
N GLY A 713 18.46 19.42 60.29
CA GLY A 713 17.76 18.51 61.19
C GLY A 713 17.64 17.07 60.73
N ASN A 714 18.33 16.68 59.65
CA ASN A 714 18.25 15.33 59.07
C ASN A 714 16.79 14.88 58.81
N VAL A 715 15.95 15.82 58.36
CA VAL A 715 14.50 15.64 58.22
C VAL A 715 14.19 14.48 57.27
N ASP A 716 13.36 13.53 57.74
CA ASP A 716 12.87 12.40 56.96
C ASP A 716 11.51 12.75 56.33
N LEU A 717 11.53 13.08 55.04
CA LEU A 717 10.35 13.50 54.28
C LEU A 717 9.26 12.41 54.20
N ARG A 718 9.62 11.12 54.39
CA ARG A 718 8.66 10.00 54.44
C ARG A 718 7.69 10.09 55.62
N ARG A 719 8.10 10.79 56.67
CA ARG A 719 7.36 10.96 57.92
C ARG A 719 6.66 12.32 58.02
N ALA A 720 6.58 13.07 56.91
CA ALA A 720 5.79 14.28 56.86
C ALA A 720 4.34 13.95 57.30
N LYS A 721 3.82 14.70 58.26
CA LYS A 721 2.45 14.59 58.78
C LYS A 721 1.68 15.83 58.41
#